data_AF-A0A1I4LK53-F1
#
_entry.id   AF-A0A1I4LK53-F1
#
_cell.length_a   1.000
_cell.length_b   1.000
_cell.length_c   1.000
_cell.angle_alpha   90.00
_cell.angle_beta   90.00
_cell.angle_gamma   90.00
#
_symmetry.space_group_name_H-M   'P 1'
#
loop_
_entity.id
_entity.type
_entity.pdbx_description
1 polymer ?
#
loop_
_entity_poly.entity_id
_entity_poly.type
_entity_poly.pdbx_seq_one_letter_code
_entity_poly.pdbx_strand_id
1 'polypeptide(L)'
;MNARTSPPPCSGHPFTDDFSEVLEAEKGWLRARRRATGEMPDDAPVVGLALSGGGIRSATFNLGVLQALARGKLLHQVDYLSSVSGGGYIASCLSWLRAHFPVREHRDVGGAPLANGEGTVLDWLRAHGNYLINGKGISGWTLGASILSGTLLNLLVLLPILLGVVAVASTDWWAVDWPAWLHLPGAGGIVGHDGFMLLLILGAAALALYLASMLLFVLVTSSSRVLEWIPERRIRSLMGQFLAVAIMALGVGLLPVFTELEETVLHYFDHQGLAGLTRHFTYLVPIVSGLLSLRAANKTGGALAVTGLSLLVFGFLTLLYHICAHTQLVGSSLFFGWLGLSLTLALIGNVNTLSLHSFYRGRLADAYLPVVAEPESAEPRSDWPVDPLHFRLTEMQAGSGGPLHLINTTLNTTNSHREKLRSREGESMVLSPVYCGSTATGYRRTSDYLDGELTLSTAFSVSGAAVDPNTYVTRSRALSFLMTLINARLGFWTRNPRMERQRPWLPGWYRYMFREMFGLGLSETRSEVHLSDGGHFENLGLYELVRRQCRYLVVCDAGADPSDTLFDLGRAIQRVRADFGAEVELCADDLTRKNGDGMMSRAWATGKVRYADGSEGDILYLRAALCTGLSADIYAYWRANPSFPDQTTTDQFFDEMQFDSYRQLGLELMSKLLAAQPRDFSGLFQWLSSSRDDEAAVAPGRA
;
A
#
# COMPACT_ATOMS: atom_id res chain seq x y z
N MET A 1 -28.54 26.20 16.44
CA MET A 1 -27.19 26.75 16.14
C MET A 1 -26.28 26.51 17.35
N ASN A 2 -25.96 25.25 17.64
CA ASN A 2 -25.03 24.89 18.71
C ASN A 2 -23.65 24.66 18.09
N ALA A 3 -22.68 25.43 18.58
CA ALA A 3 -21.31 25.40 18.12
C ALA A 3 -20.73 23.98 18.27
N ARG A 4 -20.38 23.38 17.13
CA ARG A 4 -19.43 22.27 17.07
C ARG A 4 -18.15 22.79 17.70
N THR A 5 -17.89 22.47 18.95
CA THR A 5 -16.67 22.88 19.66
C THR A 5 -15.50 22.14 19.01
N SER A 6 -14.92 22.77 18.00
CA SER A 6 -13.56 22.48 17.55
C SER A 6 -12.65 22.52 18.78
N PRO A 7 -11.67 21.63 18.92
CA PRO A 7 -10.66 21.79 19.96
C PRO A 7 -10.06 23.20 19.86
N PRO A 8 -9.73 23.85 20.99
CA PRO A 8 -9.17 25.19 20.95
C PRO A 8 -7.93 25.18 20.04
N PRO A 9 -7.76 26.18 19.15
CA PRO A 9 -6.56 26.26 18.34
C PRO A 9 -5.37 26.40 19.29
N CYS A 10 -4.57 25.36 19.43
CA CYS A 10 -3.22 25.53 19.97
C CYS A 10 -2.53 26.58 19.09
N SER A 11 -2.08 27.67 19.74
CA SER A 11 -1.43 28.85 19.15
C SER A 11 -0.12 28.59 18.41
N GLY A 12 0.22 27.32 18.12
CA GLY A 12 1.37 26.92 17.35
C GLY A 12 1.10 26.85 15.86
N HIS A 13 2.18 26.79 15.08
CA HIS A 13 2.16 26.53 13.64
C HIS A 13 1.42 25.20 13.34
N PRO A 14 0.71 25.07 12.21
CA PRO A 14 -0.05 23.85 11.87
C PRO A 14 0.84 22.65 11.54
N PHE A 15 2.14 22.87 11.36
CA PHE A 15 3.16 21.85 11.08
C PHE A 15 4.19 21.79 12.20
N THR A 16 4.60 20.59 12.57
CA THR A 16 5.65 20.28 13.54
C THR A 16 6.52 19.12 13.06
N ASP A 17 7.81 19.15 13.32
CA ASP A 17 8.73 18.03 13.15
C ASP A 17 9.01 17.26 14.45
N ASP A 18 8.52 17.78 15.59
CA ASP A 18 8.60 17.13 16.88
C ASP A 18 7.37 16.27 17.15
N PHE A 19 7.60 14.96 17.33
CA PHE A 19 6.55 14.03 17.67
C PHE A 19 5.99 14.25 19.08
N SER A 20 6.73 14.89 19.99
CA SER A 20 6.27 15.18 21.34
C SER A 20 5.03 16.10 21.32
N GLU A 21 4.99 17.09 20.42
CA GLU A 21 3.84 17.97 20.24
C GLU A 21 2.60 17.23 19.70
N VAL A 22 2.81 16.26 18.81
CA VAL A 22 1.75 15.38 18.32
C VAL A 22 1.19 14.56 19.48
N LEU A 23 2.07 13.93 20.27
CA LEU A 23 1.69 13.11 21.41
C LEU A 23 0.91 13.91 22.47
N GLU A 24 1.32 15.15 22.77
CA GLU A 24 0.59 16.01 23.71
C GLU A 24 -0.79 16.42 23.18
N ALA A 25 -0.91 16.70 21.88
CA ALA A 25 -2.21 16.97 21.27
C ALA A 25 -3.13 15.74 21.31
N GLU A 26 -2.59 14.55 21.05
CA GLU A 26 -3.34 13.29 21.16
C GLU A 26 -3.75 13.00 22.62
N LYS A 27 -2.87 13.19 23.61
CA LYS A 27 -3.22 13.08 25.03
C LYS A 27 -4.34 14.05 25.41
N GLY A 28 -4.32 15.27 24.87
CA GLY A 28 -5.42 16.24 25.02
C GLY A 28 -6.74 15.70 24.45
N TRP A 29 -6.71 15.10 23.26
CA TRP A 29 -7.87 14.47 22.63
C TRP A 29 -8.39 13.28 23.47
N LEU A 30 -7.50 12.43 24.00
CA LEU A 30 -7.86 11.30 24.86
C LEU A 30 -8.51 11.75 26.17
N ARG A 31 -7.97 12.78 26.84
CA ARG A 31 -8.60 13.36 28.05
C ARG A 31 -9.99 13.90 27.73
N ALA A 32 -10.15 14.62 26.61
CA ALA A 32 -11.45 15.11 26.18
C ALA A 32 -12.45 13.95 25.96
N ARG A 33 -12.00 12.86 25.32
CA ARG A 33 -12.79 11.65 25.12
C ARG A 33 -13.21 11.02 26.45
N ARG A 34 -12.27 10.79 27.37
CA ARG A 34 -12.51 10.16 28.68
C ARG A 34 -13.48 10.98 29.54
N ARG A 35 -13.36 12.30 29.56
CA ARG A 35 -14.33 13.21 30.21
C ARG A 35 -15.70 13.16 29.55
N ALA A 36 -15.73 13.10 28.22
CA ALA A 36 -16.97 13.05 27.47
C ALA A 36 -17.69 11.70 27.57
N THR A 37 -17.03 10.60 27.95
CA THR A 37 -17.73 9.35 28.31
C THR A 37 -18.04 9.31 29.80
N GLY A 38 -17.15 9.82 30.65
CA GLY A 38 -17.26 9.75 32.12
C GLY A 38 -16.95 8.37 32.67
N GLU A 39 -16.38 7.48 31.86
CA GLU A 39 -16.18 6.06 32.18
C GLU A 39 -14.75 5.74 32.63
N MET A 40 -13.79 6.64 32.37
CA MET A 40 -12.38 6.44 32.72
C MET A 40 -11.76 7.72 33.31
N PRO A 41 -10.89 7.59 34.33
CA PRO A 41 -10.06 8.69 34.82
C PRO A 41 -9.12 9.26 33.75
N ASP A 42 -8.82 10.56 33.83
CA ASP A 42 -7.89 11.24 32.91
C ASP A 42 -6.48 10.62 32.93
N ASP A 43 -6.06 10.07 34.05
CA ASP A 43 -4.75 9.45 34.30
C ASP A 43 -4.75 7.92 34.17
N ALA A 44 -5.86 7.31 33.75
CA ALA A 44 -5.93 5.87 33.53
C ALA A 44 -4.84 5.41 32.53
N PRO A 45 -4.27 4.20 32.73
CA PRO A 45 -3.25 3.67 31.83
C PRO A 45 -3.74 3.63 30.38
N VAL A 46 -2.88 4.01 29.44
CA VAL A 46 -3.24 4.08 28.02
C VAL A 46 -3.36 2.67 27.43
N VAL A 47 -4.48 2.41 26.77
CA VAL A 47 -4.76 1.12 26.09
C VAL A 47 -4.69 1.30 24.58
N GLY A 48 -3.88 0.48 23.91
CA GLY A 48 -3.80 0.39 22.45
C GLY A 48 -4.33 -0.93 21.91
N LEU A 49 -5.18 -0.86 20.90
CA LEU A 49 -5.65 -2.00 20.10
C LEU A 49 -5.12 -1.88 18.68
N ALA A 50 -4.42 -2.91 18.20
CA ALA A 50 -3.86 -2.99 16.86
C ALA A 50 -4.61 -4.04 16.03
N LEU A 51 -5.12 -3.65 14.87
CA LEU A 51 -5.81 -4.53 13.91
C LEU A 51 -4.97 -4.64 12.64
N SER A 52 -4.44 -5.83 12.37
CA SER A 52 -3.51 -6.06 11.27
C SER A 52 -4.14 -5.93 9.89
N GLY A 53 -3.31 -5.86 8.85
CA GLY A 53 -3.74 -6.06 7.48
C GLY A 53 -4.11 -7.51 7.17
N GLY A 54 -4.67 -7.72 5.98
CA GLY A 54 -5.19 -9.02 5.55
C GLY A 54 -6.47 -8.97 4.70
N GLY A 55 -6.82 -7.81 4.13
CA GLY A 55 -8.04 -7.63 3.35
C GLY A 55 -9.31 -7.94 4.13
N ILE A 56 -10.34 -8.44 3.44
CA ILE A 56 -11.61 -8.79 4.06
C ILE A 56 -11.48 -9.82 5.18
N ARG A 57 -10.55 -10.78 5.07
CA ARG A 57 -10.27 -11.76 6.12
C ARG A 57 -9.98 -11.08 7.46
N SER A 58 -9.05 -10.13 7.45
CA SER A 58 -8.69 -9.38 8.66
C SER A 58 -9.87 -8.54 9.16
N ALA A 59 -10.59 -7.86 8.26
CA ALA A 59 -11.75 -7.07 8.63
C ALA A 59 -12.80 -7.91 9.38
N THR A 60 -13.09 -9.11 8.87
CA THR A 60 -14.11 -10.00 9.40
C THR A 60 -13.69 -10.68 10.70
N PHE A 61 -12.45 -11.15 10.80
CA PHE A 61 -11.90 -11.68 12.07
C PHE A 61 -11.93 -10.61 13.17
N ASN A 62 -11.46 -9.41 12.84
CA ASN A 62 -11.40 -8.31 13.81
C ASN A 62 -12.78 -7.76 14.18
N LEU A 63 -13.80 -7.87 13.32
CA LEU A 63 -15.19 -7.64 13.71
C LEU A 63 -15.59 -8.53 14.90
N GLY A 64 -15.27 -9.82 14.84
CA GLY A 64 -15.51 -10.76 15.94
C GLY A 64 -14.78 -10.37 17.22
N VAL A 65 -13.51 -9.98 17.11
CA VAL A 65 -12.71 -9.51 18.25
C VAL A 65 -13.33 -8.26 18.90
N LEU A 66 -13.71 -7.27 18.08
CA LEU A 66 -14.36 -6.04 18.56
C LEU A 66 -15.70 -6.35 19.24
N GLN A 67 -16.49 -7.30 18.71
CA GLN A 67 -17.72 -7.78 19.33
C GLN A 67 -17.46 -8.42 20.70
N ALA A 68 -16.43 -9.25 20.83
CA ALA A 68 -16.05 -9.85 22.12
C ALA A 68 -15.63 -8.79 23.14
N LEU A 69 -14.78 -7.83 22.75
CA LEU A 69 -14.36 -6.72 23.62
C LEU A 69 -15.53 -5.82 24.01
N ALA A 70 -16.49 -5.58 23.12
CA ALA A 70 -17.70 -4.81 23.42
C ALA A 70 -18.59 -5.54 24.44
N ARG A 71 -18.84 -6.85 24.24
CA ARG A 71 -19.60 -7.71 25.17
C ARG A 71 -18.94 -7.82 26.54
N GLY A 72 -17.60 -7.92 26.56
CA GLY A 72 -16.79 -7.90 27.78
C GLY A 72 -16.64 -6.52 28.42
N LYS A 73 -17.26 -5.47 27.87
CA LYS A 73 -17.17 -4.08 28.34
C LYS A 73 -15.72 -3.58 28.44
N LEU A 74 -14.83 -4.01 27.54
CA LEU A 74 -13.45 -3.50 27.47
C LEU A 74 -13.23 -2.55 26.30
N LEU A 75 -14.03 -2.64 25.22
CA LEU A 75 -13.82 -1.82 24.02
C LEU A 75 -13.87 -0.30 24.30
N HIS A 76 -14.74 0.12 25.22
CA HIS A 76 -14.82 1.54 25.61
C HIS A 76 -13.57 2.04 26.34
N GLN A 77 -12.71 1.15 26.84
CA GLN A 77 -11.46 1.52 27.51
C GLN A 77 -10.29 1.67 26.54
N VAL A 78 -10.45 1.25 25.28
CA VAL A 78 -9.40 1.42 24.26
C VAL A 78 -9.23 2.89 23.93
N ASP A 79 -8.01 3.42 24.09
CA ASP A 79 -7.68 4.81 23.79
C ASP A 79 -7.19 4.98 22.36
N TYR A 80 -6.31 4.10 21.90
CA TYR A 80 -5.78 4.10 20.54
C TYR A 80 -6.25 2.87 19.77
N LEU A 81 -6.77 3.09 18.56
CA LEU A 81 -7.06 2.04 17.59
C LEU A 81 -6.12 2.19 16.40
N SER A 82 -5.09 1.37 16.34
CA SER A 82 -4.12 1.35 15.24
C SER A 82 -4.53 0.31 14.21
N SER A 83 -4.64 0.70 12.95
CA SER A 83 -5.16 -0.20 11.92
C SER A 83 -4.32 -0.16 10.66
N VAL A 84 -4.19 -1.31 9.99
CA VAL A 84 -3.50 -1.46 8.71
C VAL A 84 -4.41 -2.19 7.73
N SER A 85 -4.47 -1.72 6.47
CA SER A 85 -5.12 -2.43 5.36
C SER A 85 -6.53 -2.91 5.71
N GLY A 86 -6.81 -4.21 5.59
CA GLY A 86 -8.09 -4.84 5.97
C GLY A 86 -8.56 -4.54 7.41
N GLY A 87 -7.65 -4.48 8.39
CA GLY A 87 -7.99 -4.04 9.75
C GLY A 87 -8.50 -2.59 9.79
N GLY A 88 -8.06 -1.76 8.84
CA GLY A 88 -8.55 -0.41 8.60
C GLY A 88 -10.00 -0.35 8.15
N TYR A 89 -10.50 -1.37 7.46
CA TYR A 89 -11.90 -1.41 7.00
C TYR A 89 -12.85 -1.44 8.20
N ILE A 90 -12.63 -2.40 9.11
CA ILE A 90 -13.49 -2.58 10.28
C ILE A 90 -13.22 -1.54 11.36
N ALA A 91 -11.98 -1.07 11.51
CA ALA A 91 -11.67 0.06 12.38
C ALA A 91 -12.40 1.33 11.93
N SER A 92 -12.45 1.59 10.61
CA SER A 92 -13.18 2.73 10.06
C SER A 92 -14.69 2.58 10.23
N CYS A 93 -15.22 1.36 10.08
CA CYS A 93 -16.61 1.05 10.40
C CYS A 93 -16.92 1.42 11.87
N LEU A 94 -16.06 1.00 12.81
CA LEU A 94 -16.23 1.38 14.22
C LEU A 94 -16.19 2.90 14.40
N SER A 95 -15.18 3.59 13.86
CA SER A 95 -15.06 5.06 13.94
C SER A 95 -16.28 5.79 13.38
N TRP A 96 -16.81 5.32 12.25
CA TRP A 96 -18.06 5.78 11.65
C TRP A 96 -19.24 5.58 12.58
N LEU A 97 -19.44 4.36 13.07
CA LEU A 97 -20.52 4.06 14.01
C LEU A 97 -20.42 4.90 15.29
N ARG A 98 -19.21 5.19 15.79
CA ARG A 98 -19.05 6.06 16.97
C ARG A 98 -19.41 7.51 16.68
N ALA A 99 -19.08 8.01 15.49
CA ALA A 99 -19.44 9.37 15.08
C ALA A 99 -20.95 9.57 14.97
N HIS A 100 -21.69 8.52 14.61
CA HIS A 100 -23.15 8.53 14.46
C HIS A 100 -23.91 8.06 15.70
N PHE A 101 -23.39 7.07 16.42
CA PHE A 101 -23.90 6.57 17.70
C PHE A 101 -22.78 6.66 18.76
N PRO A 102 -22.76 7.75 19.54
CA PRO A 102 -21.81 7.90 20.63
C PRO A 102 -21.84 6.70 21.60
N VAL A 103 -20.70 6.38 22.21
CA VAL A 103 -20.54 5.21 23.10
C VAL A 103 -21.54 5.19 24.26
N ARG A 104 -21.98 6.37 24.72
CA ARG A 104 -22.99 6.51 25.78
C ARG A 104 -24.36 5.95 25.39
N GLU A 105 -24.69 5.95 24.11
CA GLU A 105 -26.01 5.58 23.61
C GLU A 105 -26.04 4.13 23.11
N HIS A 106 -25.01 3.69 22.39
CA HIS A 106 -25.02 2.36 21.77
C HIS A 106 -23.64 1.70 21.82
N ARG A 107 -23.44 0.69 22.65
CA ARG A 107 -22.11 0.06 22.82
C ARG A 107 -21.84 -1.14 21.91
N ASP A 108 -22.86 -1.64 21.23
CA ASP A 108 -22.73 -2.83 20.41
C ASP A 108 -21.99 -2.54 19.08
N VAL A 109 -21.30 -3.56 18.58
CA VAL A 109 -20.56 -3.54 17.32
C VAL A 109 -21.30 -4.44 16.33
N GLY A 110 -22.16 -3.82 15.52
CA GLY A 110 -22.93 -4.50 14.47
C GLY A 110 -24.45 -4.43 14.66
N GLY A 111 -24.95 -4.28 15.88
CA GLY A 111 -26.39 -4.20 16.18
C GLY A 111 -27.05 -2.85 15.92
N ALA A 112 -26.29 -1.87 15.44
CA ALA A 112 -26.84 -0.57 15.07
C ALA A 112 -27.84 -0.73 13.89
N PRO A 113 -29.04 -0.12 13.95
CA PRO A 113 -30.03 -0.24 12.89
C PRO A 113 -29.62 0.54 11.64
N LEU A 114 -29.94 -0.02 10.46
CA LEU A 114 -29.75 0.64 9.17
C LEU A 114 -30.86 1.68 8.89
N ALA A 115 -30.56 2.73 8.12
CA ALA A 115 -31.52 3.79 7.80
C ALA A 115 -32.75 3.31 7.01
N ASN A 116 -32.58 2.26 6.21
CA ASN A 116 -33.64 1.66 5.42
C ASN A 116 -34.58 0.75 6.24
N GLY A 117 -34.25 0.46 7.50
CA GLY A 117 -35.01 -0.45 8.35
C GLY A 117 -34.88 -1.93 8.00
N GLU A 118 -33.98 -2.31 7.08
CA GLU A 118 -33.83 -3.70 6.58
C GLU A 118 -32.89 -4.57 7.44
N GLY A 119 -32.59 -4.17 8.67
CA GLY A 119 -31.77 -4.95 9.60
C GLY A 119 -30.69 -4.13 10.29
N THR A 120 -29.59 -4.79 10.63
CA THR A 120 -28.48 -4.22 11.39
C THR A 120 -27.22 -4.04 10.55
N VAL A 121 -26.25 -3.30 11.07
CA VAL A 121 -24.91 -3.17 10.47
C VAL A 121 -24.22 -4.53 10.28
N LEU A 122 -24.44 -5.50 11.17
CA LEU A 122 -23.90 -6.85 11.01
C LEU A 122 -24.51 -7.55 9.79
N ASP A 123 -25.83 -7.43 9.60
CA ASP A 123 -26.52 -8.00 8.44
C ASP A 123 -26.02 -7.35 7.14
N TRP A 124 -25.78 -6.04 7.17
CA TRP A 124 -25.16 -5.31 6.06
C TRP A 124 -23.76 -5.84 5.74
N LEU A 125 -22.86 -5.90 6.73
CA LEU A 125 -21.48 -6.35 6.53
C LEU A 125 -21.43 -7.79 5.99
N ARG A 126 -22.30 -8.67 6.49
CA ARG A 126 -22.45 -10.06 6.01
C ARG A 126 -22.88 -10.09 4.55
N ALA A 127 -23.88 -9.30 4.16
CA ALA A 127 -24.37 -9.21 2.78
C ALA A 127 -23.36 -8.55 1.80
N HIS A 128 -22.47 -7.72 2.32
CA HIS A 128 -21.46 -6.98 1.55
C HIS A 128 -20.06 -7.61 1.63
N GLY A 129 -19.96 -8.90 2.00
CA GLY A 129 -18.70 -9.65 1.95
C GLY A 129 -18.06 -9.68 0.56
N ASN A 130 -18.86 -9.67 -0.51
CA ASN A 130 -18.38 -9.53 -1.89
C ASN A 130 -18.34 -8.07 -2.37
N TYR A 131 -17.79 -7.17 -1.55
CA TYR A 131 -17.90 -5.71 -1.73
C TYR A 131 -17.46 -5.17 -3.09
N LEU A 132 -16.54 -5.84 -3.80
CA LEU A 132 -16.06 -5.38 -5.11
C LEU A 132 -17.11 -5.52 -6.23
N ILE A 133 -18.06 -6.44 -6.09
CA ILE A 133 -19.05 -6.77 -7.13
C ILE A 133 -20.50 -6.79 -6.63
N ASN A 134 -20.76 -6.65 -5.34
CA ASN A 134 -22.11 -6.60 -4.78
C ASN A 134 -22.66 -5.16 -4.72
N GLY A 135 -23.91 -4.99 -5.16
CA GLY A 135 -24.65 -3.73 -5.14
C GLY A 135 -25.58 -3.60 -6.36
N LYS A 136 -26.67 -2.82 -6.26
CA LYS A 136 -27.62 -2.66 -7.39
C LYS A 136 -26.89 -2.09 -8.62
N GLY A 137 -26.81 -2.87 -9.70
CA GLY A 137 -26.15 -2.49 -10.96
C GLY A 137 -24.62 -2.62 -10.94
N ILE A 138 -24.03 -3.14 -9.86
CA ILE A 138 -22.60 -3.45 -9.76
C ILE A 138 -22.44 -4.94 -10.00
N SER A 139 -21.52 -5.30 -10.89
CA SER A 139 -21.19 -6.69 -11.22
C SER A 139 -19.72 -6.80 -11.60
N GLY A 140 -19.25 -8.02 -11.89
CA GLY A 140 -17.93 -8.23 -12.50
C GLY A 140 -17.71 -7.41 -13.78
N TRP A 141 -18.77 -7.13 -14.55
CA TRP A 141 -18.69 -6.23 -15.71
C TRP A 141 -18.44 -4.78 -15.33
N THR A 142 -19.00 -4.31 -14.22
CA THR A 142 -18.77 -2.95 -13.71
C THR A 142 -17.32 -2.78 -13.25
N LEU A 143 -16.77 -3.79 -12.56
CA LEU A 143 -15.35 -3.82 -12.19
C LEU A 143 -14.47 -3.86 -13.44
N GLY A 144 -14.75 -4.76 -14.38
CA GLY A 144 -14.01 -4.88 -15.64
C GLY A 144 -14.05 -3.59 -16.47
N ALA A 145 -15.22 -2.96 -16.58
CA ALA A 145 -15.39 -1.68 -17.27
C ALA A 145 -14.66 -0.54 -16.55
N SER A 146 -14.62 -0.53 -15.23
CA SER A 146 -13.89 0.49 -14.45
C SER A 146 -12.38 0.37 -14.62
N ILE A 147 -11.84 -0.86 -14.56
CA ILE A 147 -10.43 -1.15 -14.85
C ILE A 147 -10.12 -0.75 -16.29
N LEU A 148 -10.91 -1.22 -17.26
CA LEU A 148 -10.69 -0.91 -18.68
C LEU A 148 -10.77 0.59 -18.96
N SER A 149 -11.74 1.30 -18.38
CA SER A 149 -11.87 2.75 -18.55
C SER A 149 -10.67 3.49 -17.97
N GLY A 150 -10.21 3.11 -16.77
CA GLY A 150 -9.00 3.67 -16.15
C GLY A 150 -7.74 3.40 -16.98
N THR A 151 -7.61 2.20 -17.56
CA THR A 151 -6.54 1.83 -18.48
C THR A 151 -6.59 2.66 -19.75
N LEU A 152 -7.73 2.70 -20.43
CA LEU A 152 -7.91 3.41 -21.70
C LEU A 152 -7.69 4.91 -21.53
N LEU A 153 -8.19 5.51 -20.46
CA LEU A 153 -7.97 6.92 -20.16
C LEU A 153 -6.50 7.22 -19.90
N ASN A 154 -5.82 6.38 -19.13
CA ASN A 154 -4.38 6.56 -18.88
C ASN A 154 -3.55 6.38 -20.15
N LEU A 155 -3.89 5.40 -21.01
CA LEU A 155 -3.27 5.23 -22.32
C LEU A 155 -3.54 6.43 -23.25
N LEU A 156 -4.77 6.96 -23.25
CA LEU A 156 -5.13 8.15 -24.02
C LEU A 156 -4.30 9.38 -23.60
N VAL A 157 -3.93 9.48 -22.32
CA VAL A 157 -3.07 10.55 -21.82
C VAL A 157 -1.58 10.26 -22.10
N LEU A 158 -1.09 9.05 -21.84
CA LEU A 158 0.35 8.75 -21.88
C LEU A 158 0.90 8.40 -23.26
N LEU A 159 0.15 7.64 -24.08
CA LEU A 159 0.62 7.20 -25.40
C LEU A 159 1.00 8.33 -26.36
N PRO A 160 0.27 9.46 -26.49
CA PRO A 160 0.69 10.51 -27.43
C PRO A 160 1.99 11.18 -26.98
N ILE A 161 2.27 11.23 -25.67
CA ILE A 161 3.56 11.72 -25.15
C ILE A 161 4.66 10.71 -25.45
N LEU A 162 4.43 9.42 -25.20
CA LEU A 162 5.41 8.37 -25.50
C LEU A 162 5.71 8.29 -27.01
N LEU A 163 4.68 8.34 -27.86
CA LEU A 163 4.82 8.41 -29.32
C LEU A 163 5.51 9.69 -29.75
N GLY A 164 5.19 10.84 -29.15
CA GLY A 164 5.88 12.10 -29.44
C GLY A 164 7.37 12.04 -29.15
N VAL A 165 7.77 11.45 -28.01
CA VAL A 165 9.18 11.23 -27.65
C VAL A 165 9.87 10.31 -28.66
N VAL A 166 9.24 9.19 -29.00
CA VAL A 166 9.77 8.24 -29.99
C VAL A 166 9.85 8.88 -31.38
N ALA A 167 8.87 9.69 -31.77
CA ALA A 167 8.85 10.35 -33.06
C ALA A 167 9.92 11.43 -33.18
N VAL A 168 10.12 12.25 -32.15
CA VAL A 168 11.24 13.21 -32.11
C VAL A 168 12.57 12.44 -32.18
N ALA A 169 12.65 11.26 -31.56
CA ALA A 169 13.84 10.43 -31.69
C ALA A 169 14.01 9.83 -33.10
N SER A 170 12.91 9.61 -33.84
CA SER A 170 12.91 9.13 -35.22
C SER A 170 13.14 10.22 -36.28
N THR A 171 12.92 11.51 -35.95
CA THR A 171 13.11 12.60 -36.92
C THR A 171 14.58 12.91 -37.21
N ASP A 172 14.82 13.47 -38.39
CA ASP A 172 16.11 13.97 -38.86
C ASP A 172 16.23 15.49 -38.56
N TRP A 173 16.85 15.82 -37.44
CA TRP A 173 17.16 17.18 -36.98
C TRP A 173 18.68 17.44 -36.90
N TRP A 174 19.52 16.46 -37.24
CA TRP A 174 20.97 16.48 -37.21
C TRP A 174 21.55 15.79 -38.47
N ALA A 175 22.31 16.56 -39.25
CA ALA A 175 23.03 16.10 -40.45
C ALA A 175 24.26 15.19 -40.19
N VAL A 176 24.16 14.17 -39.32
CA VAL A 176 25.21 13.14 -39.15
C VAL A 176 24.67 11.77 -39.52
N ASP A 177 25.34 11.13 -40.48
CA ASP A 177 24.96 9.82 -40.96
C ASP A 177 25.28 8.71 -39.94
N TRP A 178 24.47 7.66 -39.98
CA TRP A 178 24.69 6.47 -39.17
C TRP A 178 26.02 5.78 -39.54
N PRO A 179 26.77 5.26 -38.56
CA PRO A 179 28.03 4.57 -38.81
C PRO A 179 27.90 3.41 -39.80
N ALA A 180 28.74 3.38 -40.83
CA ALA A 180 28.69 2.40 -41.93
C ALA A 180 28.61 0.92 -41.50
N TRP A 181 29.19 0.58 -40.34
CA TRP A 181 29.20 -0.79 -39.79
C TRP A 181 27.88 -1.23 -39.14
N LEU A 182 26.95 -0.30 -38.90
CA LEU A 182 25.60 -0.59 -38.40
C LEU A 182 24.59 -0.84 -39.54
N HIS A 183 24.94 -0.49 -40.78
CA HIS A 183 24.09 -0.76 -41.94
C HIS A 183 24.15 -2.24 -42.30
N LEU A 184 22.99 -2.87 -42.45
CA LEU A 184 22.93 -4.30 -42.76
C LEU A 184 23.04 -4.56 -44.27
N PRO A 185 23.76 -5.61 -44.71
CA PRO A 185 23.91 -5.92 -46.12
C PRO A 185 22.56 -6.22 -46.78
N GLY A 186 22.16 -5.40 -47.76
CA GLY A 186 20.89 -5.54 -48.47
C GLY A 186 19.74 -4.68 -47.94
N ALA A 187 19.95 -3.93 -46.86
CA ALA A 187 19.04 -2.87 -46.40
C ALA A 187 19.33 -1.53 -47.11
N GLY A 188 18.34 -0.64 -47.12
CA GLY A 188 18.43 0.69 -47.75
C GLY A 188 19.36 1.69 -47.04
N GLY A 189 19.87 1.31 -45.87
CA GLY A 189 20.69 2.15 -45.01
C GLY A 189 19.85 2.99 -44.04
N ILE A 190 20.31 3.14 -42.80
CA ILE A 190 19.61 3.91 -41.77
C ILE A 190 19.83 5.41 -42.06
N VAL A 191 18.76 6.09 -42.48
CA VAL A 191 18.73 7.53 -42.74
C VAL A 191 17.79 8.20 -41.73
N GLY A 192 18.23 9.28 -41.06
CA GLY A 192 17.48 9.96 -40.00
C GLY A 192 17.58 9.28 -38.63
N HIS A 193 16.54 9.34 -37.80
CA HIS A 193 16.51 8.72 -36.46
C HIS A 193 17.55 9.25 -35.44
N ASP A 194 17.82 10.56 -35.47
CA ASP A 194 18.95 11.15 -34.76
C ASP A 194 18.87 11.04 -33.23
N GLY A 195 17.66 10.96 -32.67
CA GLY A 195 17.52 10.74 -31.22
C GLY A 195 17.95 9.34 -30.82
N PHE A 196 17.72 8.33 -31.67
CA PHE A 196 18.24 6.98 -31.44
C PHE A 196 19.76 6.94 -31.62
N MET A 197 20.30 7.68 -32.60
CA MET A 197 21.74 7.86 -32.75
C MET A 197 22.35 8.56 -31.52
N LEU A 198 21.71 9.60 -30.97
CA LEU A 198 22.14 10.23 -29.71
C LEU A 198 22.16 9.22 -28.55
N LEU A 199 21.16 8.34 -28.44
CA LEU A 199 21.14 7.31 -27.43
C LEU A 199 22.28 6.30 -27.62
N LEU A 200 22.63 5.96 -28.87
CA LEU A 200 23.82 5.14 -29.15
C LEU A 200 25.11 5.85 -28.78
N ILE A 201 25.27 7.12 -29.14
CA ILE A 201 26.44 7.93 -28.79
C ILE A 201 26.56 8.04 -27.26
N LEU A 202 25.46 8.32 -26.56
CA LEU A 202 25.40 8.35 -25.11
C LEU A 202 25.76 6.99 -24.51
N GLY A 203 25.25 5.90 -25.08
CA GLY A 203 25.54 4.53 -24.65
C GLY A 203 27.00 4.16 -24.85
N ALA A 204 27.59 4.50 -25.99
CA ALA A 204 29.00 4.28 -26.29
C ALA A 204 29.90 5.16 -25.41
N ALA A 205 29.53 6.42 -25.19
CA ALA A 205 30.23 7.32 -24.27
C ALA A 205 30.17 6.81 -22.82
N ALA A 206 29.01 6.34 -22.37
CA ALA A 206 28.85 5.72 -21.06
C ALA A 206 29.67 4.42 -20.95
N LEU A 207 29.72 3.60 -22.00
CA LEU A 207 30.58 2.40 -22.05
C LEU A 207 32.07 2.77 -21.97
N ALA A 208 32.50 3.81 -22.69
CA ALA A 208 33.86 4.32 -22.62
C ALA A 208 34.19 4.86 -21.22
N LEU A 209 33.26 5.59 -20.59
CA LEU A 209 33.39 6.08 -19.21
C LEU A 209 33.41 4.91 -18.21
N TYR A 210 32.65 3.85 -18.44
CA TYR A 210 32.72 2.62 -17.66
C TYR A 210 34.11 2.00 -17.75
N LEU A 211 34.65 1.80 -18.96
CA LEU A 211 36.00 1.27 -19.17
C LEU A 211 37.07 2.18 -18.56
N ALA A 212 36.96 3.50 -18.73
CA ALA A 212 37.86 4.47 -18.12
C ALA A 212 37.78 4.44 -16.58
N SER A 213 36.58 4.28 -16.02
CA SER A 213 36.40 4.13 -14.57
C SER A 213 36.94 2.80 -14.05
N MET A 214 36.92 1.73 -14.85
CA MET A 214 37.58 0.45 -14.54
C MET A 214 39.11 0.61 -14.52
N LEU A 215 39.69 1.30 -15.51
CA LEU A 215 41.13 1.61 -15.51
C LEU A 215 41.52 2.51 -14.35
N LEU A 216 40.72 3.55 -14.06
CA LEU A 216 40.91 4.41 -12.90
C LEU A 216 40.84 3.60 -11.60
N PHE A 217 39.89 2.66 -11.49
CA PHE A 217 39.79 1.77 -10.34
C PHE A 217 41.07 0.95 -10.14
N VAL A 218 41.62 0.37 -11.22
CA VAL A 218 42.90 -0.36 -11.17
C VAL A 218 44.05 0.56 -10.75
N LEU A 219 44.14 1.78 -11.28
CA LEU A 219 45.18 2.75 -10.93
C LEU A 219 45.10 3.20 -9.47
N VAL A 220 43.89 3.47 -8.97
CA VAL A 220 43.65 3.88 -7.58
C VAL A 220 43.97 2.74 -6.62
N THR A 221 43.65 1.50 -6.98
CA THR A 221 43.92 0.33 -6.12
C THR A 221 45.37 -0.14 -6.17
N SER A 222 46.12 0.16 -7.23
CA SER A 222 47.52 -0.23 -7.39
C SER A 222 48.54 0.83 -6.92
N SER A 223 48.14 2.10 -6.79
CA SER A 223 49.04 3.20 -6.42
C SER A 223 48.72 3.75 -5.02
N SER A 224 49.66 3.65 -4.10
CA SER A 224 49.50 4.08 -2.69
C SER A 224 49.65 5.59 -2.45
N ARG A 225 49.86 6.43 -3.47
CA ARG A 225 50.20 7.86 -3.27
C ARG A 225 49.47 8.88 -4.15
N VAL A 226 48.86 8.48 -5.26
CA VAL A 226 48.45 9.46 -6.30
C VAL A 226 46.98 9.88 -6.18
N LEU A 227 46.11 9.07 -5.57
CA LEU A 227 44.65 9.27 -5.61
C LEU A 227 43.94 8.91 -4.29
N GLU A 228 44.61 9.05 -3.14
CA GLU A 228 44.02 8.75 -1.81
C GLU A 228 42.71 9.53 -1.53
N TRP A 229 42.53 10.70 -2.15
CA TRP A 229 41.32 11.52 -1.99
C TRP A 229 40.10 11.01 -2.76
N ILE A 230 40.24 10.03 -3.67
CA ILE A 230 39.09 9.47 -4.41
C ILE A 230 38.60 8.22 -3.69
N PRO A 231 37.39 8.23 -3.10
CA PRO A 231 36.86 7.05 -2.44
C PRO A 231 36.61 5.93 -3.46
N GLU A 232 37.18 4.75 -3.22
CA GLU A 232 36.98 3.55 -4.05
C GLU A 232 35.48 3.27 -4.31
N ARG A 233 34.65 3.42 -3.26
CA ARG A 233 33.19 3.28 -3.34
C ARG A 233 32.56 4.19 -4.40
N ARG A 234 33.08 5.40 -4.58
CA ARG A 234 32.58 6.37 -5.57
C ARG A 234 32.88 5.89 -6.99
N ILE A 235 34.07 5.36 -7.24
CA ILE A 235 34.45 4.81 -8.55
C ILE A 235 33.59 3.59 -8.89
N ARG A 236 33.42 2.65 -7.95
CA ARG A 236 32.54 1.48 -8.14
C ARG A 236 31.09 1.87 -8.42
N SER A 237 30.58 2.88 -7.72
CA SER A 237 29.23 3.40 -7.98
C SER A 237 29.10 4.01 -9.38
N LEU A 238 30.10 4.78 -9.82
CA LEU A 238 30.13 5.35 -11.17
C LEU A 238 30.22 4.25 -12.24
N MET A 239 31.06 3.23 -12.03
CA MET A 239 31.13 2.06 -12.92
C MET A 239 29.75 1.43 -13.12
N GLY A 240 29.02 1.15 -12.04
CA GLY A 240 27.68 0.57 -12.11
C GLY A 240 26.67 1.47 -12.83
N GLN A 241 26.70 2.79 -12.56
CA GLN A 241 25.83 3.76 -13.23
C GLN A 241 26.13 3.86 -14.73
N PHE A 242 27.40 3.97 -15.11
CA PHE A 242 27.82 4.02 -16.51
C PHE A 242 27.46 2.74 -17.25
N LEU A 243 27.66 1.57 -16.64
CA LEU A 243 27.27 0.29 -17.24
C LEU A 243 25.75 0.21 -17.45
N ALA A 244 24.96 0.62 -16.45
CA ALA A 244 23.50 0.61 -16.56
C ALA A 244 23.00 1.56 -17.66
N VAL A 245 23.52 2.79 -17.70
CA VAL A 245 23.22 3.77 -18.76
C VAL A 245 23.65 3.24 -20.12
N ALA A 246 24.84 2.64 -20.23
CA ALA A 246 25.33 2.05 -21.47
C ALA A 246 24.38 0.97 -22.00
N ILE A 247 24.01 -0.02 -21.16
CA ILE A 247 23.12 -1.11 -21.57
C ILE A 247 21.74 -0.58 -22.00
N MET A 248 21.14 0.32 -21.22
CA MET A 248 19.81 0.87 -21.53
C MET A 248 19.83 1.73 -22.80
N ALA A 249 20.78 2.66 -22.91
CA ALA A 249 20.87 3.57 -24.04
C ALA A 249 21.27 2.86 -25.34
N LEU A 250 22.16 1.87 -25.28
CA LEU A 250 22.48 1.02 -26.43
C LEU A 250 21.28 0.16 -26.84
N GLY A 251 20.59 -0.47 -25.89
CA GLY A 251 19.43 -1.32 -26.18
C GLY A 251 18.30 -0.57 -26.88
N VAL A 252 17.99 0.65 -26.40
CA VAL A 252 16.96 1.51 -27.03
C VAL A 252 17.49 2.17 -28.31
N GLY A 253 18.74 2.62 -28.32
CA GLY A 253 19.35 3.28 -29.47
C GLY A 253 19.52 2.35 -30.68
N LEU A 254 19.61 1.04 -30.48
CA LEU A 254 19.68 0.03 -31.55
C LEU A 254 18.32 -0.31 -32.17
N LEU A 255 17.20 0.26 -31.70
CA LEU A 255 15.87 -0.02 -32.25
C LEU A 255 15.80 0.15 -33.79
N PRO A 256 16.34 1.21 -34.41
CA PRO A 256 16.34 1.34 -35.88
C PRO A 256 17.11 0.24 -36.61
N VAL A 257 18.20 -0.25 -36.00
CA VAL A 257 19.01 -1.35 -36.57
C VAL A 257 18.23 -2.66 -36.57
N PHE A 258 17.48 -2.93 -35.50
CA PHE A 258 16.60 -4.11 -35.44
C PHE A 258 15.49 -4.07 -36.49
N THR A 259 15.03 -2.88 -36.88
CA THR A 259 14.06 -2.76 -37.98
C THR A 259 14.69 -2.87 -39.37
N GLU A 260 15.95 -2.47 -39.58
CA GLU A 260 16.64 -2.83 -40.83
C GLU A 260 16.86 -4.34 -40.98
N LEU A 261 17.11 -5.03 -39.86
CA LEU A 261 17.21 -6.50 -39.88
C LEU A 261 15.90 -7.11 -40.37
N GLU A 262 14.78 -6.54 -39.97
CA GLU A 262 13.46 -6.90 -40.48
C GLU A 262 13.35 -6.66 -41.98
N GLU A 263 13.76 -5.50 -42.50
CA GLU A 263 13.74 -5.21 -43.95
C GLU A 263 14.65 -6.14 -44.76
N THR A 264 15.81 -6.49 -44.22
CA THR A 264 16.75 -7.44 -44.84
C THR A 264 16.17 -8.85 -44.88
N VAL A 265 15.57 -9.29 -43.77
CA VAL A 265 14.86 -10.58 -43.68
C VAL A 265 13.66 -10.57 -44.64
N LEU A 266 12.88 -9.49 -44.67
CA LEU A 266 11.77 -9.29 -45.60
C LEU A 266 12.22 -9.49 -47.04
N HIS A 267 13.30 -8.82 -47.46
CA HIS A 267 13.85 -8.95 -48.81
C HIS A 267 14.26 -10.39 -49.15
N TYR A 268 14.76 -11.15 -48.17
CA TYR A 268 15.12 -12.56 -48.34
C TYR A 268 13.91 -13.52 -48.42
N PHE A 269 12.81 -13.19 -47.74
CA PHE A 269 11.58 -14.03 -47.68
C PHE A 269 10.44 -13.56 -48.61
N ASP A 270 10.60 -12.45 -49.34
CA ASP A 270 9.57 -11.83 -50.20
C ASP A 270 9.13 -12.71 -51.38
N HIS A 271 9.85 -13.79 -51.68
CA HIS A 271 9.45 -14.77 -52.70
C HIS A 271 8.19 -15.60 -52.35
N GLN A 272 7.65 -15.51 -51.12
CA GLN A 272 6.52 -16.37 -50.67
C GLN A 272 5.26 -15.62 -50.20
N GLY A 273 5.12 -14.32 -50.43
CA GLY A 273 3.88 -13.57 -50.10
C GLY A 273 3.63 -13.34 -48.59
N LEU A 274 4.65 -13.57 -47.75
CA LEU A 274 4.61 -13.43 -46.29
C LEU A 274 5.17 -12.09 -45.77
N ALA A 275 5.52 -11.16 -46.66
CA ALA A 275 6.15 -9.89 -46.31
C ALA A 275 5.31 -9.00 -45.39
N GLY A 276 3.97 -9.01 -45.55
CA GLY A 276 3.09 -8.26 -44.64
C GLY A 276 3.10 -8.81 -43.20
N LEU A 277 3.31 -10.12 -43.02
CA LEU A 277 3.23 -10.78 -41.71
C LEU A 277 4.55 -10.65 -40.93
N THR A 278 5.66 -10.75 -41.63
CA THR A 278 7.03 -10.66 -41.07
C THR A 278 7.33 -9.26 -40.52
N ARG A 279 6.72 -8.21 -41.09
CA ARG A 279 6.80 -6.83 -40.59
C ARG A 279 6.30 -6.67 -39.14
N HIS A 280 5.40 -7.54 -38.71
CA HIS A 280 4.84 -7.48 -37.36
C HIS A 280 5.65 -8.30 -36.35
N PHE A 281 6.61 -9.11 -36.77
CA PHE A 281 7.35 -10.01 -35.88
C PHE A 281 8.27 -9.30 -34.89
N THR A 282 8.85 -8.16 -35.26
CA THR A 282 9.82 -7.42 -34.42
C THR A 282 9.23 -6.95 -33.09
N TYR A 283 7.92 -6.66 -33.05
CA TYR A 283 7.21 -6.35 -31.80
C TYR A 283 6.34 -7.51 -31.30
N LEU A 284 5.72 -8.31 -32.19
CA LEU A 284 4.88 -9.43 -31.76
C LEU A 284 5.68 -10.54 -31.08
N VAL A 285 6.86 -10.90 -31.60
CA VAL A 285 7.66 -11.98 -31.01
C VAL A 285 8.08 -11.64 -29.58
N PRO A 286 8.69 -10.47 -29.28
CA PRO A 286 8.99 -10.13 -27.88
C PRO A 286 7.75 -10.05 -26.99
N ILE A 287 6.61 -9.55 -27.49
CA ILE A 287 5.36 -9.50 -26.71
C ILE A 287 4.88 -10.91 -26.38
N VAL A 288 4.76 -11.79 -27.38
CA VAL A 288 4.29 -13.17 -27.21
C VAL A 288 5.27 -13.97 -26.35
N SER A 289 6.57 -13.88 -26.62
CA SER A 289 7.62 -14.52 -25.81
C SER A 289 7.61 -14.00 -24.37
N GLY A 290 7.34 -12.72 -24.16
CA GLY A 290 7.17 -12.12 -22.84
C GLY A 290 5.98 -12.71 -22.08
N LEU A 291 4.80 -12.79 -22.72
CA LEU A 291 3.60 -13.40 -22.16
C LEU A 291 3.79 -14.88 -21.82
N LEU A 292 4.43 -15.65 -22.72
CA LEU A 292 4.73 -17.06 -22.51
C LEU A 292 5.72 -17.25 -21.36
N SER A 293 6.75 -16.40 -21.26
CA SER A 293 7.72 -16.42 -20.17
C SER A 293 7.06 -16.14 -18.83
N LEU A 294 6.11 -15.20 -18.77
CA LEU A 294 5.35 -14.91 -17.54
C LEU A 294 4.45 -16.08 -17.13
N ARG A 295 3.77 -16.71 -18.09
CA ARG A 295 2.98 -17.92 -17.82
C ARG A 295 3.84 -19.07 -17.31
N ALA A 296 5.06 -19.23 -17.84
CA ALA A 296 6.00 -20.26 -17.40
C ALA A 296 6.59 -19.94 -16.02
N ALA A 297 6.83 -18.66 -15.71
CA ALA A 297 7.40 -18.20 -14.45
C ALA A 297 6.54 -18.59 -13.23
N ASN A 298 5.21 -18.64 -13.40
CA ASN A 298 4.29 -19.15 -12.37
C ASN A 298 4.61 -20.58 -11.88
N LYS A 299 5.42 -21.35 -12.62
CA LYS A 299 5.84 -22.72 -12.26
C LYS A 299 7.33 -22.87 -11.90
N THR A 300 8.19 -21.94 -12.33
CA THR A 300 9.65 -22.16 -12.37
C THR A 300 10.50 -21.06 -11.72
N GLY A 301 9.88 -19.99 -11.20
CA GLY A 301 10.55 -18.98 -10.36
C GLY A 301 10.73 -17.60 -11.00
N GLY A 302 11.28 -16.65 -10.23
CA GLY A 302 11.22 -15.21 -10.53
C GLY A 302 12.11 -14.68 -11.66
N ALA A 303 13.20 -15.38 -12.04
CA ALA A 303 14.09 -14.91 -13.11
C ALA A 303 13.40 -14.86 -14.48
N LEU A 304 12.58 -15.87 -14.80
CA LEU A 304 11.78 -15.91 -16.02
C LEU A 304 10.72 -14.81 -16.07
N ALA A 305 10.19 -14.40 -14.91
CA ALA A 305 9.26 -13.28 -14.84
C ALA A 305 9.95 -11.95 -15.22
N VAL A 306 11.18 -11.72 -14.73
CA VAL A 306 11.93 -10.49 -15.07
C VAL A 306 12.25 -10.44 -16.57
N THR A 307 12.72 -11.55 -17.14
CA THR A 307 12.96 -11.64 -18.59
C THR A 307 11.67 -11.42 -19.38
N GLY A 308 10.57 -12.07 -18.97
CA GLY A 308 9.27 -11.92 -19.63
C GLY A 308 8.75 -10.49 -19.62
N LEU A 309 8.82 -9.80 -18.47
CA LEU A 309 8.45 -8.39 -18.35
C LEU A 309 9.34 -7.48 -19.20
N SER A 310 10.64 -7.76 -19.25
CA SER A 310 11.59 -6.97 -20.04
C SER A 310 11.31 -7.11 -21.54
N LEU A 311 10.97 -8.32 -22.01
CA LEU A 311 10.56 -8.57 -23.39
C LEU A 311 9.24 -7.88 -23.75
N LEU A 312 8.28 -7.81 -22.82
CA LEU A 312 7.04 -7.06 -23.02
C LEU A 312 7.30 -5.56 -23.19
N VAL A 313 8.14 -4.96 -22.34
CA VAL A 313 8.50 -3.54 -22.45
C VAL A 313 9.26 -3.29 -23.75
N PHE A 314 10.21 -4.15 -24.10
CA PHE A 314 10.94 -4.05 -25.37
C PHE A 314 10.00 -4.13 -26.58
N GLY A 315 9.14 -5.15 -26.65
CA GLY A 315 8.16 -5.29 -27.74
C GLY A 315 7.19 -4.12 -27.82
N PHE A 316 6.77 -3.55 -26.68
CA PHE A 316 5.97 -2.34 -26.66
C PHE A 316 6.72 -1.11 -27.20
N LEU A 317 7.99 -0.90 -26.84
CA LEU A 317 8.79 0.19 -27.38
C LEU A 317 9.02 0.03 -28.90
N THR A 318 9.28 -1.19 -29.37
CA THR A 318 9.40 -1.49 -30.80
C THR A 318 8.08 -1.24 -31.54
N LEU A 319 6.93 -1.54 -30.92
CA LEU A 319 5.61 -1.21 -31.49
C LEU A 319 5.43 0.31 -31.64
N LEU A 320 5.79 1.10 -30.62
CA LEU A 320 5.72 2.56 -30.72
C LEU A 320 6.65 3.10 -31.81
N TYR A 321 7.88 2.58 -31.88
CA TYR A 321 8.81 2.92 -32.96
C TYR A 321 8.22 2.60 -34.32
N HIS A 322 7.65 1.41 -34.51
CA HIS A 322 7.07 0.99 -35.78
C HIS A 322 5.91 1.89 -36.20
N ILE A 323 5.06 2.31 -35.25
CA ILE A 323 4.00 3.29 -35.49
C ILE A 323 4.60 4.62 -35.96
N CYS A 324 5.65 5.11 -35.32
CA CYS A 324 6.29 6.38 -35.70
C CYS A 324 7.03 6.31 -37.05
N ALA A 325 7.73 5.21 -37.34
CA ALA A 325 8.60 5.08 -38.51
C ALA A 325 7.84 4.67 -39.79
N HIS A 326 6.81 3.82 -39.68
CA HIS A 326 6.14 3.24 -40.85
C HIS A 326 4.71 3.76 -41.06
N THR A 327 4.22 4.67 -40.21
CA THR A 327 2.89 5.28 -40.38
C THR A 327 2.97 6.80 -40.42
N GLN A 328 2.02 7.42 -41.11
CA GLN A 328 1.88 8.88 -41.16
C GLN A 328 1.13 9.47 -39.95
N LEU A 329 0.94 8.68 -38.87
CA LEU A 329 0.12 9.06 -37.74
C LEU A 329 0.65 10.33 -37.07
N VAL A 330 1.95 10.39 -36.78
CA VAL A 330 2.53 11.51 -36.01
C VAL A 330 2.50 12.84 -36.78
N GLY A 331 2.62 12.78 -38.10
CA GLY A 331 2.48 13.96 -38.97
C GLY A 331 1.03 14.39 -39.20
N SER A 332 0.03 13.60 -38.78
CA SER A 332 -1.38 13.87 -39.06
C SER A 332 -1.99 14.87 -38.07
N SER A 333 -3.04 15.58 -38.51
CA SER A 333 -3.84 16.45 -37.64
C SER A 333 -4.50 15.69 -36.48
N LEU A 334 -4.79 14.39 -36.68
CA LEU A 334 -5.35 13.50 -35.64
C LEU A 334 -4.40 13.36 -34.45
N PHE A 335 -3.10 13.22 -34.68
CA PHE A 335 -2.12 13.12 -33.59
C PHE A 335 -2.03 14.40 -32.78
N PHE A 336 -2.02 15.57 -33.42
CA PHE A 336 -2.04 16.86 -32.71
C PHE A 336 -3.34 17.07 -31.93
N GLY A 337 -4.48 16.64 -32.49
CA GLY A 337 -5.76 16.59 -31.76
C GLY A 337 -5.69 15.68 -30.53
N TRP A 338 -5.09 14.50 -30.66
CA TRP A 338 -4.88 13.56 -29.56
C TRP A 338 -3.93 14.12 -28.49
N LEU A 339 -2.83 14.76 -28.90
CA LEU A 339 -1.91 15.43 -28.00
C LEU A 339 -2.58 16.58 -27.23
N GLY A 340 -3.41 17.38 -27.91
CA GLY A 340 -4.21 18.44 -27.29
C GLY A 340 -5.24 17.89 -26.29
N LEU A 341 -5.90 16.78 -26.63
CA LEU A 341 -6.80 16.06 -25.71
C LEU A 341 -6.04 15.52 -24.51
N SER A 342 -4.88 14.90 -24.70
CA SER A 342 -4.01 14.41 -23.64
C SER A 342 -3.61 15.55 -22.69
N LEU A 343 -3.17 16.70 -23.21
CA LEU A 343 -2.82 17.86 -22.39
C LEU A 343 -4.02 18.39 -21.61
N THR A 344 -5.18 18.48 -22.25
CA THR A 344 -6.43 18.92 -21.62
C THR A 344 -6.78 17.99 -20.47
N LEU A 345 -6.79 16.68 -20.69
CA LEU A 345 -7.06 15.67 -19.68
C LEU A 345 -6.02 15.69 -18.55
N ALA A 346 -4.75 15.90 -18.85
CA ALA A 346 -3.69 15.98 -17.86
C ALA A 346 -3.79 17.22 -16.97
N LEU A 347 -4.33 18.33 -17.49
CA LEU A 347 -4.54 19.59 -16.77
C LEU A 347 -5.78 19.56 -15.87
N ILE A 348 -6.87 18.95 -16.32
CA ILE A 348 -8.14 18.90 -15.57
C ILE A 348 -8.27 17.65 -14.69
N GLY A 349 -7.63 16.56 -15.09
CA GLY A 349 -7.79 15.25 -14.48
C GLY A 349 -6.93 15.08 -13.24
N ASN A 350 -7.52 14.49 -12.20
CA ASN A 350 -6.80 14.04 -11.02
C ASN A 350 -6.57 12.53 -11.10
N VAL A 351 -5.31 12.11 -11.05
CA VAL A 351 -4.93 10.69 -11.17
C VAL A 351 -5.48 9.85 -10.03
N ASN A 352 -5.68 10.42 -8.84
CA ASN A 352 -6.26 9.69 -7.71
C ASN A 352 -7.76 9.42 -7.93
N THR A 353 -8.49 10.35 -8.57
CA THR A 353 -9.93 10.20 -8.83
C THR A 353 -10.23 9.37 -10.07
N LEU A 354 -9.32 9.37 -11.05
CA LEU A 354 -9.48 8.68 -12.33
C LEU A 354 -8.77 7.34 -12.40
N SER A 355 -8.19 6.88 -11.28
CA SER A 355 -7.58 5.55 -11.16
C SER A 355 -8.52 4.54 -10.49
N LEU A 356 -8.09 3.27 -10.50
CA LEU A 356 -8.77 2.17 -9.81
C LEU A 356 -9.00 2.48 -8.31
N HIS A 357 -8.15 3.32 -7.72
CA HIS A 357 -8.30 3.81 -6.35
C HIS A 357 -9.70 4.37 -6.07
N SER A 358 -10.27 5.18 -6.97
CA SER A 358 -11.59 5.80 -6.73
C SER A 358 -12.72 4.77 -6.72
N PHE A 359 -12.66 3.78 -7.62
CA PHE A 359 -13.64 2.68 -7.63
C PHE A 359 -13.51 1.83 -6.36
N TYR A 360 -12.29 1.46 -6.01
CA TYR A 360 -11.97 0.68 -4.82
C TYR A 360 -12.42 1.39 -3.53
N ARG A 361 -12.11 2.68 -3.41
CA ARG A 361 -12.58 3.55 -2.32
C ARG A 361 -14.10 3.61 -2.21
N GLY A 362 -14.79 3.74 -3.35
CA GLY A 362 -16.26 3.70 -3.42
C GLY A 362 -16.82 2.40 -2.84
N ARG A 363 -16.33 1.25 -3.32
CA ARG A 363 -16.78 -0.07 -2.86
C ARG A 363 -16.49 -0.33 -1.38
N LEU A 364 -15.33 0.12 -0.91
CA LEU A 364 -14.99 0.02 0.50
C LEU A 364 -15.88 0.90 1.39
N ALA A 365 -16.16 2.14 0.97
CA ALA A 365 -17.07 3.02 1.69
C ALA A 365 -18.49 2.43 1.73
N ASP A 366 -19.01 1.93 0.60
CA ASP A 366 -20.32 1.29 0.53
C ASP A 366 -20.43 0.10 1.50
N ALA A 367 -19.39 -0.74 1.57
CA ALA A 367 -19.43 -1.93 2.41
C ALA A 367 -19.23 -1.64 3.90
N TYR A 368 -18.26 -0.79 4.26
CA TYR A 368 -17.81 -0.63 5.66
C TYR A 368 -18.31 0.65 6.35
N LEU A 369 -18.94 1.57 5.63
CA LEU A 369 -19.54 2.78 6.19
C LEU A 369 -21.05 2.80 5.88
N PRO A 370 -21.83 1.82 6.38
CA PRO A 370 -23.25 1.72 6.06
C PRO A 370 -24.02 2.95 6.54
N VAL A 371 -25.03 3.33 5.75
CA VAL A 371 -25.96 4.40 6.14
C VAL A 371 -26.87 3.90 7.25
N VAL A 372 -26.62 4.39 8.46
CA VAL A 372 -27.33 3.98 9.67
C VAL A 372 -28.55 4.85 9.94
N ALA A 373 -29.49 4.37 10.77
CA ALA A 373 -30.62 5.18 11.20
C ALA A 373 -30.16 6.33 12.12
N GLU A 374 -30.91 7.43 12.13
CA GLU A 374 -30.63 8.52 13.05
C GLU A 374 -30.90 8.04 14.50
N PRO A 375 -30.01 8.30 15.48
CA PRO A 375 -30.26 7.93 16.86
C PRO A 375 -31.56 8.58 17.36
N GLU A 376 -32.41 7.81 18.05
CA GLU A 376 -33.68 8.33 18.58
C GLU A 376 -33.50 9.51 19.55
N SER A 377 -32.32 9.63 20.17
CA SER A 377 -31.92 10.71 21.07
C SER A 377 -31.39 11.96 20.38
N ALA A 378 -31.11 11.91 19.07
CA ALA A 378 -30.49 13.02 18.35
C ALA A 378 -31.55 14.04 17.87
N GLU A 379 -31.22 15.34 17.91
CA GLU A 379 -32.04 16.34 17.24
C GLU A 379 -32.00 16.12 15.72
N PRO A 380 -33.15 16.19 15.01
CA PRO A 380 -33.22 15.95 13.58
C PRO A 380 -32.25 16.82 12.78
N ARG A 381 -31.37 16.18 12.03
CA ARG A 381 -30.33 16.84 11.23
C ARG A 381 -30.73 16.95 9.75
N SER A 382 -30.65 18.17 9.21
CA SER A 382 -30.94 18.41 7.78
C SER A 382 -29.90 17.79 6.83
N ASP A 383 -28.72 17.44 7.33
CA ASP A 383 -27.63 16.80 6.59
C ASP A 383 -27.65 15.26 6.69
N TRP A 384 -28.75 14.65 7.18
CA TRP A 384 -28.92 13.20 7.28
C TRP A 384 -29.66 12.61 6.06
N PRO A 385 -29.25 11.45 5.53
CA PRO A 385 -28.07 10.66 5.91
C PRO A 385 -26.76 11.29 5.40
N VAL A 386 -25.69 11.13 6.17
CA VAL A 386 -24.35 11.59 5.78
C VAL A 386 -23.79 10.68 4.69
N ASP A 387 -23.28 11.27 3.61
CA ASP A 387 -22.59 10.53 2.55
C ASP A 387 -21.22 10.01 3.06
N PRO A 388 -20.99 8.68 3.09
CA PRO A 388 -19.73 8.09 3.54
C PRO A 388 -18.48 8.56 2.76
N LEU A 389 -18.65 8.97 1.50
CA LEU A 389 -17.56 9.49 0.68
C LEU A 389 -17.15 10.92 1.05
N HIS A 390 -17.94 11.64 1.84
CA HIS A 390 -17.66 13.01 2.25
C HIS A 390 -17.33 13.17 3.74
N PHE A 391 -17.35 12.07 4.51
CA PHE A 391 -17.02 12.08 5.93
C PHE A 391 -15.53 12.31 6.17
N ARG A 392 -15.18 13.46 6.75
CA ARG A 392 -13.80 13.91 6.98
C ARG A 392 -13.21 13.32 8.27
N LEU A 393 -11.89 13.15 8.30
CA LEU A 393 -11.19 12.69 9.51
C LEU A 393 -11.44 13.63 10.70
N THR A 394 -11.58 14.94 10.45
CA THR A 394 -11.88 15.95 11.47
C THR A 394 -13.29 15.83 12.06
N GLU A 395 -14.19 15.07 11.43
CA GLU A 395 -15.54 14.82 11.94
C GLU A 395 -15.56 13.69 12.98
N MET A 396 -14.46 12.95 13.13
CA MET A 396 -14.25 12.04 14.26
C MET A 396 -13.89 12.83 15.51
N GLN A 397 -14.87 13.05 16.38
CA GLN A 397 -14.72 13.87 17.58
C GLN A 397 -14.45 13.02 18.82
N ALA A 398 -13.63 13.54 19.73
CA ALA A 398 -13.37 12.92 21.02
C ALA A 398 -14.67 12.67 21.81
N GLY A 399 -15.63 13.60 21.69
CA GLY A 399 -16.94 13.53 22.36
C GLY A 399 -17.78 12.30 22.02
N SER A 400 -17.54 11.67 20.87
CA SER A 400 -18.22 10.44 20.44
C SER A 400 -17.84 9.21 21.29
N GLY A 401 -16.74 9.29 22.06
CA GLY A 401 -16.28 8.21 22.94
C GLY A 401 -15.54 7.07 22.23
N GLY A 402 -15.44 7.10 20.90
CA GLY A 402 -14.64 6.15 20.12
C GLY A 402 -13.13 6.29 20.39
N PRO A 403 -12.33 5.23 20.17
CA PRO A 403 -10.88 5.32 20.29
C PRO A 403 -10.30 6.30 19.25
N LEU A 404 -9.13 6.87 19.53
CA LEU A 404 -8.37 7.65 18.58
C LEU A 404 -7.84 6.72 17.48
N HIS A 405 -8.41 6.84 16.28
CA HIS A 405 -8.07 5.98 15.16
C HIS A 405 -6.79 6.44 14.46
N LEU A 406 -5.78 5.58 14.47
CA LEU A 406 -4.51 5.72 13.76
C LEU A 406 -4.55 4.84 12.51
N ILE A 407 -4.71 5.47 11.34
CA ILE A 407 -4.75 4.77 10.05
C ILE A 407 -3.33 4.77 9.48
N ASN A 408 -2.71 3.60 9.44
CA ASN A 408 -1.32 3.46 9.03
C ASN A 408 -1.21 3.26 7.52
N THR A 409 -0.40 4.08 6.87
CA THR A 409 -0.06 3.97 5.45
C THR A 409 1.46 3.90 5.28
N THR A 410 1.92 3.45 4.12
CA THR A 410 3.36 3.44 3.81
C THR A 410 3.70 4.62 2.93
N LEU A 411 4.56 5.51 3.43
CA LEU A 411 5.25 6.52 2.62
C LEU A 411 6.34 5.84 1.80
N ASN A 412 6.28 5.91 0.47
CA ASN A 412 7.28 5.29 -0.39
C ASN A 412 8.60 6.11 -0.41
N THR A 413 9.70 5.48 -0.02
CA THR A 413 11.03 6.12 0.13
C THR A 413 12.13 5.44 -0.70
N THR A 414 11.76 4.74 -1.78
CA THR A 414 12.68 3.99 -2.65
C THR A 414 13.82 4.85 -3.25
N ASN A 415 13.63 6.17 -3.39
CA ASN A 415 14.67 7.10 -3.85
C ASN A 415 15.12 8.09 -2.76
N SER A 416 14.92 7.78 -1.48
CA SER A 416 15.37 8.66 -0.40
C SER A 416 16.90 8.79 -0.39
N HIS A 417 17.37 10.01 -0.08
CA HIS A 417 18.78 10.28 0.16
C HIS A 417 19.27 9.61 1.45
N ARG A 418 18.37 9.32 2.40
CA ARG A 418 18.69 8.63 3.65
C ARG A 418 18.75 7.11 3.42
N GLU A 419 19.90 6.50 3.70
CA GLU A 419 20.13 5.07 3.47
C GLU A 419 19.14 4.18 4.23
N LYS A 420 18.84 4.51 5.50
CA LYS A 420 17.85 3.82 6.32
C LYS A 420 16.46 3.75 5.68
N LEU A 421 15.99 4.85 5.08
CA LEU A 421 14.67 4.92 4.45
C LEU A 421 14.65 4.19 3.11
N ARG A 422 15.73 4.34 2.34
CA ARG A 422 15.88 3.67 1.05
C ARG A 422 15.97 2.15 1.19
N SER A 423 16.70 1.64 2.17
CA SER A 423 16.84 0.18 2.38
C SER A 423 15.55 -0.49 2.85
N ARG A 424 14.67 0.27 3.51
CA ARG A 424 13.35 -0.20 3.96
C ARG A 424 12.26 0.02 2.93
N GLU A 425 12.54 0.80 1.88
CA GLU A 425 11.64 1.17 0.79
C GLU A 425 10.33 1.84 1.22
N GLY A 426 10.18 2.15 2.52
CA GLY A 426 9.09 2.95 3.02
C GLY A 426 9.22 3.32 4.50
N GLU A 427 8.26 4.12 4.94
CA GLU A 427 8.11 4.58 6.33
C GLU A 427 6.62 4.64 6.74
N SER A 428 6.33 4.42 8.02
CA SER A 428 5.00 4.62 8.59
C SER A 428 4.57 6.08 8.46
N MET A 429 3.49 6.33 7.70
CA MET A 429 2.78 7.60 7.67
C MET A 429 1.38 7.40 8.23
N VAL A 430 1.11 8.10 9.34
CA VAL A 430 -0.15 8.00 10.07
C VAL A 430 -1.11 9.07 9.58
N LEU A 431 -2.36 8.66 9.37
CA LEU A 431 -3.50 9.55 9.15
C LEU A 431 -4.44 9.41 10.35
N SER A 432 -4.69 10.49 11.08
CA SER A 432 -5.56 10.50 12.26
C SER A 432 -6.47 11.74 12.27
N PRO A 433 -7.47 11.81 13.15
CA PRO A 433 -8.26 13.03 13.36
C PRO A 433 -7.46 14.26 13.82
N VAL A 434 -6.27 14.06 14.40
CA VAL A 434 -5.48 15.12 15.05
C VAL A 434 -4.33 15.60 14.16
N TYR A 435 -3.47 14.68 13.74
CA TYR A 435 -2.33 14.94 12.86
C TYR A 435 -2.21 13.89 11.74
N CYS A 436 -1.65 14.32 10.61
CA CYS A 436 -1.24 13.47 9.50
C CYS A 436 0.26 13.67 9.24
N GLY A 437 1.03 12.58 9.12
CA GLY A 437 2.46 12.66 8.80
C GLY A 437 3.31 11.47 9.20
N SER A 438 4.63 11.64 9.05
CA SER A 438 5.66 10.64 9.39
C SER A 438 6.88 11.31 10.00
N THR A 439 7.81 10.54 10.57
CA THR A 439 9.06 11.09 11.11
C THR A 439 9.92 11.74 10.02
N ALA A 440 9.88 11.22 8.79
CA ALA A 440 10.59 11.82 7.66
C ALA A 440 9.93 13.07 7.07
N THR A 441 8.60 13.16 7.09
CA THR A 441 7.86 14.29 6.50
C THR A 441 7.45 15.35 7.51
N GLY A 442 7.61 15.08 8.81
CA GLY A 442 6.97 15.83 9.87
C GLY A 442 5.45 15.60 9.88
N TYR A 443 4.77 16.36 10.74
CA TYR A 443 3.34 16.20 11.01
C TYR A 443 2.62 17.51 10.76
N ARG A 444 1.47 17.43 10.11
CA ARG A 444 0.56 18.57 9.93
C ARG A 444 -0.79 18.24 10.58
N ARG A 445 -1.39 19.22 11.25
CA ARG A 445 -2.74 19.08 11.81
C ARG A 445 -3.71 18.66 10.72
N THR A 446 -4.60 17.73 11.04
CA THR A 446 -5.54 17.19 10.07
C THR A 446 -6.50 18.25 9.52
N SER A 447 -6.83 19.27 10.33
CA SER A 447 -7.58 20.47 9.91
C SER A 447 -6.91 21.28 8.80
N ASP A 448 -5.58 21.22 8.71
CA ASP A 448 -4.76 22.01 7.78
C ASP A 448 -4.16 21.14 6.66
N TYR A 449 -4.14 19.82 6.86
CA TYR A 449 -3.66 18.86 5.88
C TYR A 449 -4.72 18.63 4.81
N LEU A 450 -4.34 18.82 3.54
CA LEU A 450 -5.26 18.83 2.39
C LEU A 450 -6.48 19.74 2.63
N ASP A 451 -6.23 20.87 3.29
CA ASP A 451 -7.22 21.92 3.56
C ASP A 451 -8.43 21.39 4.40
N GLY A 452 -8.20 20.33 5.20
CA GLY A 452 -9.20 19.70 6.07
C GLY A 452 -10.09 18.67 5.37
N GLU A 453 -9.89 18.45 4.07
CA GLU A 453 -10.80 17.65 3.23
C GLU A 453 -10.43 16.15 3.14
N LEU A 454 -9.46 15.69 3.94
CA LEU A 454 -9.11 14.28 3.97
C LEU A 454 -10.25 13.45 4.58
N THR A 455 -10.85 12.59 3.77
CA THR A 455 -11.97 11.73 4.17
C THR A 455 -11.51 10.41 4.77
N LEU A 456 -12.31 9.86 5.70
CA LEU A 456 -12.09 8.55 6.30
C LEU A 456 -11.98 7.47 5.22
N SER A 457 -12.91 7.48 4.27
CA SER A 457 -12.92 6.58 3.11
C SER A 457 -11.63 6.64 2.31
N THR A 458 -11.05 7.83 2.09
CA THR A 458 -9.73 7.94 1.42
C THR A 458 -8.64 7.33 2.31
N ALA A 459 -8.56 7.73 3.58
CA ALA A 459 -7.48 7.31 4.46
C ALA A 459 -7.36 5.78 4.60
N PHE A 460 -8.48 5.09 4.85
CA PHE A 460 -8.43 3.63 5.03
C PHE A 460 -8.32 2.87 3.69
N SER A 461 -8.81 3.44 2.58
CA SER A 461 -8.59 2.85 1.25
C SER A 461 -7.12 2.93 0.83
N VAL A 462 -6.43 4.03 1.16
CA VAL A 462 -4.97 4.14 0.95
C VAL A 462 -4.23 3.12 1.82
N SER A 463 -4.64 2.95 3.07
CA SER A 463 -4.08 1.93 3.97
C SER A 463 -4.24 0.50 3.41
N GLY A 464 -5.28 0.24 2.60
CA GLY A 464 -5.54 -1.05 1.93
C GLY A 464 -5.07 -1.17 0.48
N ALA A 465 -4.29 -0.20 -0.03
CA ALA A 465 -3.84 -0.15 -1.42
C ALA A 465 -2.72 -1.16 -1.74
N ALA A 466 -3.00 -2.46 -1.64
CA ALA A 466 -2.00 -3.54 -1.70
C ALA A 466 -1.39 -3.75 -3.11
N VAL A 467 -2.07 -3.30 -4.17
CA VAL A 467 -1.59 -3.39 -5.55
C VAL A 467 -1.09 -2.03 -6.00
N ASP A 468 0.23 -1.87 -6.03
CA ASP A 468 0.87 -0.57 -6.32
C ASP A 468 2.28 -0.77 -6.92
N PRO A 469 2.73 0.05 -7.88
CA PRO A 469 4.10 -0.03 -8.38
C PRO A 469 5.12 0.49 -7.36
N ASN A 470 6.39 0.09 -7.53
CA ASN A 470 7.50 0.49 -6.66
C ASN A 470 7.35 0.12 -5.17
N THR A 471 6.73 -1.02 -4.87
CA THR A 471 6.71 -1.62 -3.53
C THR A 471 7.76 -2.72 -3.43
N TYR A 472 7.97 -3.26 -2.22
CA TYR A 472 8.96 -4.33 -2.01
C TYR A 472 8.67 -5.59 -2.86
N VAL A 473 7.40 -5.83 -3.22
CA VAL A 473 6.97 -6.93 -4.09
C VAL A 473 7.05 -6.54 -5.57
N THR A 474 6.77 -5.28 -5.92
CA THR A 474 6.71 -4.79 -7.32
C THR A 474 7.96 -4.02 -7.75
N ARG A 475 9.11 -4.29 -7.12
CA ARG A 475 10.39 -3.58 -7.32
C ARG A 475 10.99 -3.62 -8.73
N SER A 476 10.51 -4.50 -9.60
CA SER A 476 10.99 -4.59 -10.97
C SER A 476 10.62 -3.33 -11.76
N ARG A 477 11.60 -2.73 -12.44
CA ARG A 477 11.38 -1.52 -13.25
C ARG A 477 10.44 -1.79 -14.43
N ALA A 478 10.59 -2.95 -15.07
CA ALA A 478 9.68 -3.36 -16.15
C ALA A 478 8.25 -3.58 -15.64
N LEU A 479 8.09 -4.16 -14.45
CA LEU A 479 6.77 -4.33 -13.84
C LEU A 479 6.14 -2.98 -13.48
N SER A 480 6.89 -2.09 -12.83
CA SER A 480 6.40 -0.75 -12.46
C SER A 480 6.03 0.07 -13.71
N PHE A 481 6.81 -0.02 -14.79
CA PHE A 481 6.48 0.60 -16.08
C PHE A 481 5.13 0.11 -16.60
N LEU A 482 4.94 -1.21 -16.70
CA LEU A 482 3.72 -1.80 -17.24
C LEU A 482 2.51 -1.51 -16.35
N MET A 483 2.63 -1.70 -15.03
CA MET A 483 1.56 -1.41 -14.07
C MET A 483 1.12 0.06 -14.15
N THR A 484 2.08 0.99 -14.23
CA THR A 484 1.77 2.42 -14.37
C THR A 484 1.11 2.71 -15.71
N LEU A 485 1.59 2.11 -16.82
CA LEU A 485 1.05 2.31 -18.16
C LEU A 485 -0.41 1.85 -18.26
N ILE A 486 -0.73 0.68 -17.70
CA ILE A 486 -2.10 0.15 -17.69
C ILE A 486 -2.93 0.62 -16.49
N ASN A 487 -2.41 1.55 -15.68
CA ASN A 487 -3.09 2.09 -14.48
C ASN A 487 -3.51 1.01 -13.46
N ALA A 488 -2.74 -0.09 -13.37
CA ALA A 488 -2.90 -1.13 -12.36
C ALA A 488 -2.23 -0.70 -11.05
N ARG A 489 -2.81 0.32 -10.41
CA ARG A 489 -2.32 0.95 -9.18
C ARG A 489 -3.46 1.39 -8.28
N LEU A 490 -3.28 1.22 -6.98
CA LEU A 490 -4.19 1.70 -5.92
C LEU A 490 -3.55 2.81 -5.07
N GLY A 491 -2.26 3.09 -5.24
CA GLY A 491 -1.53 4.10 -4.49
C GLY A 491 -2.02 5.51 -4.74
N PHE A 492 -1.70 6.38 -3.79
CA PHE A 492 -2.27 7.70 -3.65
C PHE A 492 -1.20 8.78 -3.57
N TRP A 493 -1.24 9.72 -4.51
CA TRP A 493 -0.39 10.91 -4.46
C TRP A 493 -0.98 11.96 -3.54
N THR A 494 -0.19 12.43 -2.58
CA THR A 494 -0.63 13.47 -1.64
C THR A 494 0.41 14.57 -1.47
N ARG A 495 -0.03 15.72 -0.95
CA ARG A 495 0.84 16.82 -0.52
C ARG A 495 1.73 16.33 0.61
N ASN A 496 3.01 16.65 0.57
CA ASN A 496 3.90 16.43 1.69
C ASN A 496 3.46 17.28 2.90
N PRO A 497 3.26 16.70 4.09
CA PRO A 497 2.91 17.44 5.30
C PRO A 497 3.79 18.66 5.57
N ARG A 498 5.09 18.60 5.23
CA ARG A 498 6.03 19.72 5.40
C ARG A 498 5.74 20.91 4.48
N MET A 499 5.18 20.66 3.31
CA MET A 499 5.14 21.62 2.22
C MET A 499 3.81 22.36 2.19
N GLU A 500 3.89 23.67 1.92
CA GLU A 500 2.71 24.47 1.59
C GLU A 500 2.20 24.14 0.18
N ARG A 501 1.01 24.64 -0.15
CA ARG A 501 0.38 24.39 -1.46
C ARG A 501 1.22 25.02 -2.58
N GLN A 502 1.80 24.18 -3.43
CA GLN A 502 2.51 24.62 -4.63
C GLN A 502 1.71 24.29 -5.89
N ARG A 503 1.76 25.17 -6.90
CA ARG A 503 1.24 24.90 -8.24
C ARG A 503 2.42 24.59 -9.18
N PRO A 504 2.71 23.31 -9.46
CA PRO A 504 3.81 22.96 -10.36
C PRO A 504 3.50 23.37 -11.80
N TRP A 505 4.55 23.62 -12.59
CA TRP A 505 4.44 24.00 -14.00
C TRP A 505 4.05 22.85 -14.92
N LEU A 506 4.35 21.59 -14.53
CA LEU A 506 3.92 20.39 -15.22
C LEU A 506 2.57 19.88 -14.69
N PRO A 507 1.64 19.47 -15.58
CA PRO A 507 0.41 18.81 -15.18
C PRO A 507 0.67 17.62 -14.25
N GLY A 508 -0.17 17.46 -13.23
CA GLY A 508 -0.01 16.42 -12.21
C GLY A 508 0.07 15.03 -12.82
N TRP A 509 -0.76 14.74 -13.83
CA TRP A 509 -0.81 13.42 -14.46
C TRP A 509 0.53 12.94 -15.00
N TYR A 510 1.15 13.72 -15.89
CA TYR A 510 2.45 13.35 -16.47
C TYR A 510 3.51 13.22 -15.38
N ARG A 511 3.55 14.19 -14.47
CA ARG A 511 4.55 14.21 -13.40
C ARG A 511 4.45 13.00 -12.48
N TYR A 512 3.26 12.58 -12.09
CA TYR A 512 3.05 11.40 -11.25
C TYR A 512 3.33 10.11 -12.01
N MET A 513 2.75 9.93 -13.20
CA MET A 513 2.91 8.70 -13.98
C MET A 513 4.35 8.46 -14.40
N PHE A 514 5.08 9.46 -14.86
CA PHE A 514 6.50 9.26 -15.20
C PHE A 514 7.37 9.01 -13.96
N ARG A 515 7.02 9.58 -12.79
CA ARG A 515 7.71 9.27 -11.54
C ARG A 515 7.48 7.82 -11.11
N GLU A 516 6.25 7.30 -11.21
CA GLU A 516 5.97 5.89 -10.90
C GLU A 516 6.59 4.94 -11.94
N MET A 517 6.42 5.22 -13.23
CA MET A 517 6.85 4.40 -14.35
C MET A 517 8.36 4.13 -14.32
N PHE A 518 9.16 5.14 -13.98
CA PHE A 518 10.60 5.01 -13.87
C PHE A 518 11.08 4.84 -12.42
N GLY A 519 10.17 4.89 -11.44
CA GLY A 519 10.45 4.89 -10.00
C GLY A 519 11.48 5.96 -9.63
N LEU A 520 11.19 7.20 -10.01
CA LEU A 520 12.01 8.39 -9.83
C LEU A 520 11.40 9.34 -8.81
N GLY A 521 12.22 9.82 -7.88
CA GLY A 521 11.83 10.84 -6.91
C GLY A 521 10.76 10.37 -5.91
N LEU A 522 10.65 9.07 -5.63
CA LEU A 522 9.86 8.54 -4.51
C LEU A 522 10.64 8.77 -3.20
N SER A 523 10.53 10.00 -2.67
CA SER A 523 11.26 10.46 -1.49
C SER A 523 10.41 11.44 -0.67
N GLU A 524 10.64 11.40 0.63
CA GLU A 524 10.10 12.27 1.68
C GLU A 524 10.38 13.77 1.49
N THR A 525 11.32 14.13 0.62
CA THR A 525 11.76 15.52 0.43
C THR A 525 10.97 16.28 -0.63
N ARG A 526 10.17 15.57 -1.44
CA ARG A 526 9.41 16.15 -2.56
C ARG A 526 8.14 16.86 -2.09
N SER A 527 7.66 17.81 -2.90
CA SER A 527 6.40 18.53 -2.68
C SER A 527 5.19 17.60 -2.57
N GLU A 528 5.20 16.53 -3.38
CA GLU A 528 4.22 15.46 -3.33
C GLU A 528 4.91 14.11 -3.09
N VAL A 529 4.26 13.34 -2.22
CA VAL A 529 4.68 12.02 -1.77
C VAL A 529 3.66 10.97 -2.18
N HIS A 530 4.12 9.73 -2.30
CA HIS A 530 3.30 8.60 -2.70
C HIS A 530 3.03 7.69 -1.51
N LEU A 531 1.75 7.40 -1.29
CA LEU A 531 1.29 6.51 -0.23
C LEU A 531 0.75 5.20 -0.81
N SER A 532 1.09 4.10 -0.15
CA SER A 532 0.60 2.75 -0.45
C SER A 532 0.08 2.06 0.82
N ASP A 533 -0.33 0.80 0.69
CA ASP A 533 -0.79 -0.04 1.83
C ASP A 533 0.17 0.03 3.02
N GLY A 534 -0.37 0.14 4.24
CA GLY A 534 0.43 0.21 5.48
C GLY A 534 1.26 -1.04 5.74
N GLY A 535 0.82 -2.20 5.27
CA GLY A 535 1.48 -3.49 5.41
C GLY A 535 2.77 -3.62 4.60
N HIS A 536 3.01 -2.73 3.62
CA HIS A 536 4.31 -2.62 2.96
C HIS A 536 5.41 -2.17 3.92
N PHE A 537 5.06 -1.30 4.88
CA PHE A 537 5.90 -1.01 6.03
C PHE A 537 5.66 -2.08 7.11
N GLU A 538 4.62 -1.95 7.93
CA GLU A 538 4.40 -2.78 9.12
C GLU A 538 2.93 -3.21 9.18
N ASN A 539 2.68 -4.51 9.13
CA ASN A 539 1.35 -5.06 8.85
C ASN A 539 0.46 -5.23 10.10
N LEU A 540 1.01 -5.27 11.31
CA LEU A 540 0.26 -5.51 12.54
C LEU A 540 -0.38 -4.24 13.10
N GLY A 541 0.16 -3.05 12.79
CA GLY A 541 -0.25 -1.80 13.42
C GLY A 541 0.36 -1.59 14.80
N LEU A 542 1.29 -2.46 15.21
CA LEU A 542 1.98 -2.41 16.50
C LEU A 542 2.94 -1.21 16.58
N TYR A 543 3.57 -0.84 15.47
CA TYR A 543 4.64 0.15 15.44
C TYR A 543 4.21 1.50 16.06
N GLU A 544 3.03 1.99 15.68
CA GLU A 544 2.51 3.28 16.15
C GLU A 544 1.96 3.25 17.58
N LEU A 545 1.57 2.06 18.09
CA LEU A 545 1.21 1.90 19.49
C LEU A 545 2.44 1.90 20.39
N VAL A 546 3.52 1.24 19.97
CA VAL A 546 4.80 1.26 20.70
C VAL A 546 5.38 2.68 20.74
N ARG A 547 5.28 3.43 19.65
CA ARG A 547 5.67 4.84 19.59
C ARG A 547 4.98 5.72 20.64
N ARG A 548 3.73 5.40 20.96
CA ARG A 548 2.89 6.12 21.96
C ARG A 548 3.03 5.56 23.37
N GLN A 549 3.89 4.56 23.57
CA GLN A 549 4.20 3.96 24.86
C GLN A 549 2.95 3.50 25.63
N CYS A 550 2.00 2.87 24.94
CA CYS A 550 0.78 2.36 25.56
C CYS A 550 1.11 1.38 26.70
N ARG A 551 0.43 1.49 27.85
CA ARG A 551 0.65 0.57 28.97
C ARG A 551 0.13 -0.83 28.66
N TYR A 552 -1.01 -0.93 27.97
CA TYR A 552 -1.61 -2.19 27.58
C TYR A 552 -1.77 -2.24 26.06
N LEU A 553 -1.24 -3.29 25.43
CA LEU A 553 -1.27 -3.48 23.98
C LEU A 553 -1.99 -4.78 23.64
N VAL A 554 -3.02 -4.71 22.82
CA VAL A 554 -3.66 -5.88 22.22
C VAL A 554 -3.41 -5.84 20.72
N VAL A 555 -2.72 -6.84 20.19
CA VAL A 555 -2.41 -6.96 18.76
C VAL A 555 -3.23 -8.12 18.20
N CYS A 556 -4.07 -7.84 17.21
CA CYS A 556 -4.87 -8.83 16.52
C CYS A 556 -4.30 -9.07 15.12
N ASP A 557 -3.57 -10.17 14.98
CA ASP A 557 -2.97 -10.62 13.73
C ASP A 557 -3.91 -11.58 12.99
N ALA A 558 -4.49 -11.08 11.91
CA ALA A 558 -5.28 -11.82 10.95
C ALA A 558 -4.61 -11.87 9.56
N GLY A 559 -3.28 -11.71 9.51
CA GLY A 559 -2.46 -12.00 8.33
C GLY A 559 -2.55 -13.48 7.93
N ALA A 560 -2.24 -13.77 6.66
CA ALA A 560 -2.14 -15.16 6.21
C ALA A 560 -0.68 -15.60 6.35
N ASP A 561 -0.45 -16.67 7.11
CA ASP A 561 0.88 -17.23 7.36
C ASP A 561 0.80 -18.77 7.38
N PRO A 562 0.53 -19.40 6.22
CA PRO A 562 0.33 -20.85 6.12
C PRO A 562 1.58 -21.67 6.48
N SER A 563 2.73 -21.01 6.60
CA SER A 563 4.02 -21.64 6.95
C SER A 563 4.46 -21.30 8.38
N ASP A 564 3.62 -20.64 9.19
CA ASP A 564 3.90 -20.30 10.59
C ASP A 564 5.24 -19.58 10.79
N THR A 565 5.59 -18.70 9.85
CA THR A 565 6.86 -17.97 9.84
C THR A 565 6.93 -16.84 10.87
N LEU A 566 5.78 -16.33 11.30
CA LEU A 566 5.64 -15.13 12.14
C LEU A 566 6.40 -13.92 11.56
N PHE A 567 6.52 -13.85 10.23
CA PHE A 567 7.36 -12.86 9.55
C PHE A 567 6.95 -11.42 9.88
N ASP A 568 5.64 -11.14 9.92
CA ASP A 568 5.12 -9.80 10.23
C ASP A 568 5.44 -9.40 11.68
N LEU A 569 5.32 -10.31 12.64
CA LEU A 569 5.71 -10.09 14.03
C LEU A 569 7.21 -9.81 14.16
N GLY A 570 8.05 -10.66 13.56
CA GLY A 570 9.50 -10.47 13.57
C GLY A 570 9.91 -9.12 12.96
N ARG A 571 9.28 -8.74 11.85
CA ARG A 571 9.50 -7.46 11.16
C ARG A 571 9.06 -6.26 12.00
N ALA A 572 7.93 -6.34 12.69
CA ALA A 572 7.46 -5.29 13.60
C ALA A 572 8.41 -5.11 14.79
N ILE A 573 8.79 -6.20 15.47
CA ILE A 573 9.72 -6.19 16.62
C ILE A 573 11.07 -5.59 16.22
N GLN A 574 11.63 -6.00 15.07
CA GLN A 574 12.89 -5.46 14.56
C GLN A 574 12.82 -3.93 14.38
N ARG A 575 11.71 -3.42 13.85
CA ARG A 575 11.55 -2.00 13.53
C ARG A 575 11.35 -1.15 14.77
N VAL A 576 10.50 -1.58 15.71
CA VAL A 576 10.30 -0.81 16.95
C VAL A 576 11.59 -0.77 17.79
N ARG A 577 12.39 -1.84 17.78
CA ARG A 577 13.72 -1.84 18.40
C ARG A 577 14.66 -0.87 17.72
N ALA A 578 14.71 -0.89 16.39
CA ALA A 578 15.63 -0.05 15.61
C ALA A 578 15.26 1.44 15.59
N ASP A 579 13.98 1.78 15.78
CA ASP A 579 13.48 3.16 15.63
C ASP A 579 13.16 3.82 16.97
N PHE A 580 12.70 3.06 17.95
CA PHE A 580 12.28 3.58 19.25
C PHE A 580 13.12 3.06 20.42
N GLY A 581 14.07 2.14 20.18
CA GLY A 581 14.82 1.50 21.26
C GLY A 581 13.95 0.64 22.18
N ALA A 582 12.75 0.25 21.73
CA ALA A 582 11.82 -0.54 22.51
C ALA A 582 12.06 -2.04 22.30
N GLU A 583 12.05 -2.82 23.38
CA GLU A 583 12.20 -4.27 23.35
C GLU A 583 10.85 -4.94 23.57
N VAL A 584 10.45 -5.80 22.63
CA VAL A 584 9.23 -6.60 22.74
C VAL A 584 9.64 -8.03 23.06
N GLU A 585 9.22 -8.51 24.23
CA GLU A 585 9.49 -9.84 24.74
C GLU A 585 8.22 -10.70 24.58
N LEU A 586 8.21 -11.59 23.59
CA LEU A 586 7.15 -12.57 23.35
C LEU A 586 7.77 -13.94 23.11
N CYS A 587 7.13 -15.00 23.64
CA CYS A 587 7.57 -16.37 23.40
C CYS A 587 6.99 -16.87 22.08
N ALA A 588 7.85 -17.07 21.08
CA ALA A 588 7.43 -17.54 19.75
C ALA A 588 6.87 -18.98 19.79
N ASP A 589 7.38 -19.82 20.70
CA ASP A 589 6.91 -21.21 20.85
C ASP A 589 5.43 -21.29 21.26
N ASP A 590 4.95 -20.28 22.00
CA ASP A 590 3.54 -20.20 22.41
C ASP A 590 2.60 -19.98 21.20
N LEU A 591 3.13 -19.48 20.08
CA LEU A 591 2.39 -19.15 18.85
C LEU A 591 2.49 -20.20 17.75
N THR A 592 3.45 -21.13 17.84
CA THR A 592 3.74 -22.13 16.78
C THR A 592 3.53 -23.57 17.23
N ARG A 593 3.41 -23.82 18.55
CA ARG A 593 3.23 -25.16 19.09
C ARG A 593 1.87 -25.73 18.70
N LYS A 594 1.90 -26.83 17.93
CA LYS A 594 0.72 -27.59 17.51
C LYS A 594 0.46 -28.79 18.43
N ASN A 595 -0.81 -29.18 18.55
CA ASN A 595 -1.25 -30.40 19.21
C ASN A 595 -1.21 -31.61 18.24
N GLY A 596 -1.58 -32.80 18.73
CA GLY A 596 -1.58 -34.04 17.93
C GLY A 596 -2.50 -34.03 16.71
N ASP A 597 -3.49 -33.14 16.67
CA ASP A 597 -4.43 -32.96 15.56
C ASP A 597 -3.97 -31.88 14.57
N GLY A 598 -2.77 -31.31 14.74
CA GLY A 598 -2.22 -30.26 13.89
C GLY A 598 -2.78 -28.85 14.13
N MET A 599 -3.63 -28.67 15.15
CA MET A 599 -4.14 -27.36 15.57
C MET A 599 -3.16 -26.67 16.52
N MET A 600 -3.21 -25.35 16.63
CA MET A 600 -2.40 -24.63 17.62
C MET A 600 -2.86 -24.96 19.04
N SER A 601 -1.89 -25.13 19.94
CA SER A 601 -2.15 -25.30 21.38
C SER A 601 -2.84 -24.06 21.95
N ARG A 602 -2.38 -22.87 21.54
CA ARG A 602 -2.98 -21.57 21.85
C ARG A 602 -2.95 -20.70 20.61
N ALA A 603 -3.93 -19.81 20.50
CA ALA A 603 -3.98 -18.82 19.42
C ALA A 603 -3.42 -17.46 19.84
N TRP A 604 -2.82 -17.35 21.03
CA TRP A 604 -2.31 -16.10 21.56
C TRP A 604 -1.04 -16.30 22.39
N ALA A 605 -0.27 -15.23 22.54
CA ALA A 605 0.86 -15.13 23.43
C ALA A 605 0.81 -13.83 24.23
N THR A 606 1.38 -13.86 25.43
CA THR A 606 1.52 -12.68 26.29
C THR A 606 2.98 -12.41 26.60
N GLY A 607 3.27 -11.14 26.85
CA GLY A 607 4.63 -10.70 27.09
C GLY A 607 4.72 -9.25 27.53
N LYS A 608 5.92 -8.69 27.42
CA LYS A 608 6.25 -7.34 27.89
C LYS A 608 6.82 -6.50 26.76
N VAL A 609 6.64 -5.20 26.87
CA VAL A 609 7.32 -4.20 26.05
C VAL A 609 8.11 -3.30 27.00
N ARG A 610 9.43 -3.26 26.86
CA ARG A 610 10.29 -2.32 27.58
C ARG A 610 10.57 -1.12 26.69
N TYR A 611 10.16 0.07 27.11
CA TYR A 611 10.37 1.30 26.36
C TYR A 611 11.74 1.92 26.66
N ALA A 612 12.21 2.81 25.79
CA ALA A 612 13.52 3.44 25.92
C ALA A 612 13.66 4.35 27.16
N ASP A 613 12.56 4.86 27.70
CA ASP A 613 12.54 5.63 28.96
C ASP A 613 12.53 4.75 30.22
N GLY A 614 12.58 3.42 30.06
CA GLY A 614 12.53 2.45 31.14
C GLY A 614 11.12 2.10 31.61
N SER A 615 10.08 2.74 31.07
CA SER A 615 8.69 2.32 31.33
C SER A 615 8.40 0.96 30.68
N GLU A 616 7.40 0.26 31.21
CA GLU A 616 7.00 -1.06 30.73
C GLU A 616 5.54 -1.07 30.29
N GLY A 617 5.25 -1.84 29.24
CA GLY A 617 3.92 -2.18 28.76
C GLY A 617 3.69 -3.69 28.77
N ASP A 618 2.43 -4.09 28.85
CA ASP A 618 1.97 -5.47 28.74
C ASP A 618 1.38 -5.70 27.34
N ILE A 619 1.82 -6.75 26.65
CA ILE A 619 1.38 -7.07 25.29
C ILE A 619 0.67 -8.42 25.22
N LEU A 620 -0.50 -8.43 24.58
CA LEU A 620 -1.26 -9.61 24.19
C LEU A 620 -1.27 -9.69 22.66
N TYR A 621 -0.64 -10.72 22.12
CA TYR A 621 -0.66 -11.03 20.70
C TYR A 621 -1.68 -12.12 20.43
N LEU A 622 -2.75 -11.81 19.70
CA LEU A 622 -3.80 -12.74 19.30
C LEU A 622 -3.68 -13.00 17.79
N ARG A 623 -3.50 -14.26 17.40
CA ARG A 623 -3.42 -14.70 16.01
C ARG A 623 -4.72 -15.36 15.57
N ALA A 624 -5.12 -15.16 14.32
CA ALA A 624 -6.14 -15.96 13.67
C ALA A 624 -5.61 -17.39 13.47
N ALA A 625 -5.90 -18.27 14.43
CA ALA A 625 -5.44 -19.66 14.41
C ALA A 625 -6.51 -20.60 14.99
N LEU A 626 -6.56 -21.83 14.47
CA LEU A 626 -7.40 -22.88 15.02
C LEU A 626 -6.76 -23.45 16.29
N CYS A 627 -7.55 -23.51 17.37
CA CYS A 627 -7.16 -24.15 18.63
C CYS A 627 -8.27 -25.10 19.12
N THR A 628 -8.02 -25.81 20.22
CA THR A 628 -9.01 -26.72 20.81
C THR A 628 -10.19 -25.99 21.45
N GLY A 629 -11.36 -26.62 21.41
CA GLY A 629 -12.58 -26.15 22.06
C GLY A 629 -13.22 -24.94 21.37
N LEU A 630 -13.13 -24.87 20.04
CA LEU A 630 -13.93 -23.95 19.22
C LEU A 630 -15.29 -24.59 18.91
N SER A 631 -16.23 -23.79 18.43
CA SER A 631 -17.56 -24.26 18.05
C SER A 631 -17.56 -25.25 16.88
N ALA A 632 -18.66 -26.01 16.78
CA ALA A 632 -18.82 -27.05 15.76
C ALA A 632 -18.86 -26.51 14.33
N ASP A 633 -19.41 -25.30 14.11
CA ASP A 633 -19.47 -24.63 12.82
C ASP A 633 -18.07 -24.22 12.32
N ILE A 634 -17.19 -23.72 13.19
CA ILE A 634 -15.80 -23.44 12.83
C ILE A 634 -15.09 -24.74 12.40
N TYR A 635 -15.24 -25.82 13.17
CA TYR A 635 -14.64 -27.11 12.80
C TYR A 635 -15.23 -27.68 11.51
N ALA A 636 -16.52 -27.52 11.27
CA ALA A 636 -17.17 -27.96 10.04
C ALA A 636 -16.64 -27.17 8.84
N TYR A 637 -16.52 -25.84 8.95
CA TYR A 637 -15.97 -25.00 7.89
C TYR A 637 -14.52 -25.34 7.59
N TRP A 638 -13.68 -25.47 8.63
CA TRP A 638 -12.27 -25.86 8.48
C TRP A 638 -12.10 -27.23 7.79
N ARG A 639 -12.88 -28.23 8.19
CA ARG A 639 -12.81 -29.58 7.57
C ARG A 639 -13.24 -29.55 6.10
N ALA A 640 -14.15 -28.66 5.73
CA ALA A 640 -14.53 -28.43 4.33
C ALA A 640 -13.51 -27.56 3.57
N ASN A 641 -12.78 -26.69 4.27
CA ASN A 641 -11.82 -25.72 3.71
C ASN A 641 -10.47 -25.79 4.46
N PRO A 642 -9.58 -26.73 4.12
CA PRO A 642 -8.36 -27.00 4.90
C PRO A 642 -7.36 -25.84 4.98
N SER A 643 -7.48 -24.85 4.10
CA SER A 643 -6.65 -23.63 4.14
C SER A 643 -7.15 -22.59 5.16
N PHE A 644 -8.32 -22.76 5.77
CA PHE A 644 -8.80 -21.89 6.85
C PHE A 644 -7.94 -22.10 8.12
N PRO A 645 -7.51 -21.04 8.82
CA PRO A 645 -7.81 -19.61 8.62
C PRO A 645 -6.77 -18.83 7.77
N ASP A 646 -5.86 -19.52 7.06
CA ASP A 646 -4.81 -18.94 6.22
C ASP A 646 -5.20 -18.81 4.73
N GLN A 647 -6.50 -18.66 4.42
CA GLN A 647 -6.94 -18.42 3.04
C GLN A 647 -6.33 -17.12 2.50
N THR A 648 -5.93 -17.13 1.21
CA THR A 648 -5.16 -16.04 0.59
C THR A 648 -5.83 -14.67 0.70
N THR A 649 -5.04 -13.61 0.93
CA THR A 649 -5.50 -12.21 0.90
C THR A 649 -5.92 -11.74 -0.49
N THR A 650 -5.59 -12.48 -1.56
CA THR A 650 -6.07 -12.17 -2.91
C THR A 650 -7.56 -12.44 -3.07
N ASP A 651 -8.12 -13.29 -2.22
CA ASP A 651 -9.57 -13.50 -2.15
C ASP A 651 -10.21 -12.31 -1.43
N GLN A 652 -11.00 -11.55 -2.18
CA GLN A 652 -11.74 -10.38 -1.70
C GLN A 652 -13.26 -10.62 -1.79
N PHE A 653 -13.67 -11.88 -1.98
CA PHE A 653 -15.04 -12.27 -2.28
C PHE A 653 -15.53 -13.31 -1.26
N PHE A 654 -15.83 -12.86 -0.05
CA PHE A 654 -16.35 -13.77 0.98
C PHE A 654 -17.83 -14.05 0.77
N ASP A 655 -18.17 -15.34 0.72
CA ASP A 655 -19.54 -15.79 0.93
C ASP A 655 -19.95 -15.67 2.40
N GLU A 656 -21.24 -15.88 2.67
CA GLU A 656 -21.81 -15.76 4.01
C GLU A 656 -21.18 -16.72 5.02
N MET A 657 -20.92 -17.97 4.61
CA MET A 657 -20.37 -19.01 5.49
C MET A 657 -18.92 -18.71 5.86
N GLN A 658 -18.11 -18.29 4.89
CA GLN A 658 -16.74 -17.84 5.10
C GLN A 658 -16.69 -16.60 5.99
N PHE A 659 -17.57 -15.62 5.74
CA PHE A 659 -17.68 -14.42 6.57
C PHE A 659 -17.97 -14.78 8.03
N ASP A 660 -19.03 -15.56 8.28
CA ASP A 660 -19.40 -15.91 9.65
C ASP A 660 -18.33 -16.79 10.33
N SER A 661 -17.64 -17.66 9.60
CA SER A 661 -16.57 -18.50 10.17
C SER A 661 -15.38 -17.68 10.68
N TYR A 662 -14.89 -16.68 9.93
CA TYR A 662 -13.83 -15.79 10.41
C TYR A 662 -14.30 -14.90 11.56
N ARG A 663 -15.52 -14.35 11.47
CA ARG A 663 -16.10 -13.51 12.51
C ARG A 663 -16.24 -14.31 13.81
N GLN A 664 -16.78 -15.52 13.73
CA GLN A 664 -16.97 -16.39 14.88
C GLN A 664 -15.63 -16.83 15.48
N LEU A 665 -14.62 -17.13 14.65
CA LEU A 665 -13.27 -17.44 15.13
C LEU A 665 -12.69 -16.28 15.96
N GLY A 666 -12.72 -15.05 15.45
CA GLY A 666 -12.24 -13.88 16.19
C GLY A 666 -13.02 -13.64 17.49
N LEU A 667 -14.34 -13.79 17.44
CA LEU A 667 -15.23 -13.67 18.59
C LEU A 667 -14.90 -14.70 19.68
N GLU A 668 -14.76 -15.99 19.32
CA GLU A 668 -14.53 -17.06 20.29
C GLU A 668 -13.14 -17.01 20.90
N LEU A 669 -12.11 -16.74 20.11
CA LEU A 669 -10.75 -16.63 20.62
C LEU A 669 -10.63 -15.49 21.63
N MET A 670 -11.20 -14.32 21.32
CA MET A 670 -11.21 -13.21 22.28
C MET A 670 -12.15 -13.50 23.47
N SER A 671 -13.30 -14.14 23.27
CA SER A 671 -14.21 -14.51 24.37
C SER A 671 -13.57 -15.48 25.36
N LYS A 672 -12.72 -16.42 24.91
CA LYS A 672 -11.92 -17.30 25.78
C LYS A 672 -10.97 -16.49 26.68
N LEU A 673 -10.33 -15.45 26.14
CA LEU A 673 -9.46 -14.56 26.91
C LEU A 673 -10.23 -13.70 27.93
N LEU A 674 -11.51 -13.46 27.68
CA LEU A 674 -12.40 -12.68 28.55
C LEU A 674 -13.25 -13.56 29.49
N ALA A 675 -13.01 -14.87 29.54
CA ALA A 675 -13.80 -15.81 30.34
C ALA A 675 -13.79 -15.49 31.85
N ALA A 676 -12.68 -14.92 32.34
CA ALA A 676 -12.55 -14.45 33.73
C ALA A 676 -13.34 -13.16 34.04
N GLN A 677 -14.05 -12.61 33.04
CA GLN A 677 -14.81 -11.35 33.13
C GLN A 677 -14.02 -10.20 33.75
N PRO A 678 -12.84 -9.87 33.19
CA PRO A 678 -12.02 -8.77 33.70
C PRO A 678 -12.79 -7.44 33.63
N ARG A 679 -12.66 -6.63 34.68
CA ARG A 679 -13.29 -5.29 34.72
C ARG A 679 -12.56 -4.28 33.83
N ASP A 680 -11.25 -4.44 33.69
CA ASP A 680 -10.36 -3.58 32.94
C ASP A 680 -9.19 -4.38 32.34
N PHE A 681 -8.35 -3.71 31.55
CA PHE A 681 -7.18 -4.35 30.97
C PHE A 681 -6.14 -4.77 32.01
N SER A 682 -6.04 -4.10 33.15
CA SER A 682 -5.15 -4.53 34.24
C SER A 682 -5.54 -5.92 34.75
N GLY A 683 -6.84 -6.13 35.02
CA GLY A 683 -7.37 -7.41 35.45
C GLY A 683 -7.21 -8.50 34.38
N LEU A 684 -7.39 -8.15 33.09
CA LEU A 684 -7.13 -9.08 31.99
C LEU A 684 -5.68 -9.56 31.98
N PHE A 685 -4.71 -8.65 32.04
CA PHE A 685 -3.28 -9.02 32.02
C PHE A 685 -2.81 -9.72 33.29
N GLN A 686 -3.37 -9.39 34.45
CA GLN A 686 -3.12 -10.12 35.70
C GLN A 686 -3.57 -11.58 35.59
N TRP A 687 -4.79 -11.81 35.09
CA TRP A 687 -5.31 -13.16 34.88
C TRP A 687 -4.46 -13.95 33.88
N LEU A 688 -4.12 -13.35 32.74
CA LEU A 688 -3.30 -13.99 31.71
C LEU A 688 -1.91 -14.37 32.22
N SER A 689 -1.33 -13.57 33.13
CA SER A 689 -0.05 -13.87 33.75
C SER A 689 -0.16 -15.06 34.71
N SER A 690 -1.18 -15.06 35.59
CA SER A 690 -1.39 -16.18 36.53
C SER A 690 -1.65 -17.52 35.82
N SER A 691 -2.44 -17.53 34.74
CA SER A 691 -2.74 -18.76 34.00
C SER A 691 -1.52 -19.31 33.24
N ARG A 692 -0.47 -18.51 33.03
CA ARG A 692 0.78 -18.97 32.43
C ARG A 692 1.66 -19.69 33.45
N ASP A 693 1.75 -19.13 34.66
CA ASP A 693 2.54 -19.70 35.75
C ASP A 693 1.98 -21.06 36.21
N ASP A 694 0.65 -21.18 36.29
CA ASP A 694 -0.02 -22.43 36.65
C ASP A 694 0.23 -23.56 35.61
N GLU A 695 0.26 -23.23 34.32
CA GLU A 695 0.58 -24.22 33.28
C GLU A 695 2.06 -24.59 33.23
N ALA A 696 2.96 -23.63 33.45
CA ALA A 696 4.39 -23.90 33.55
C ALA A 696 4.72 -24.82 34.74
N ALA A 697 3.96 -24.72 35.84
CA ALA A 697 4.07 -25.60 37.00
C ALA A 697 3.53 -27.02 36.76
N VAL A 698 2.63 -27.21 35.80
CA VAL A 698 1.99 -28.51 35.48
C VAL A 698 2.71 -29.27 34.35
N ALA A 699 3.55 -28.61 33.54
CA ALA A 699 4.39 -29.26 32.55
C ALA A 699 5.44 -30.16 33.24
N PRO A 700 5.32 -31.50 33.20
CA PRO A 700 6.28 -32.37 33.85
C PRO A 700 7.61 -32.28 33.12
N GLY A 701 8.70 -32.11 33.87
CA GLY A 701 10.05 -32.03 33.35
C GLY A 701 10.36 -33.14 32.34
N ARG A 702 10.72 -32.71 31.13
CA ARG A 702 11.54 -33.50 30.21
C ARG A 702 12.80 -32.69 29.94
N ALA A 703 13.71 -32.79 30.91
CA ALA A 703 15.14 -32.59 30.68
C ALA A 703 15.67 -33.70 29.76
#